data_AF-A0A075G4K8-F1
#
_entry.id   AF-A0A075G4K8-F1
#
_cell.length_a   1.000
_cell.length_b   1.000
_cell.length_c   1.000
_cell.angle_alpha   90.00
_cell.angle_beta   90.00
_cell.angle_gamma   90.00
#
_symmetry.space_group_name_H-M   'P 1'
#
loop_
_entity.id
_entity.type
_entity.pdbx_description
1 polymer ?
#
loop_
_entity_poly.entity_id
_entity_poly.type
_entity_poly.pdbx_seq_one_letter_code
_entity_poly.pdbx_strand_id
1 'polypeptide(L)'
;MVTSAQTAPTDAIYINEILVSPNNEQYDGTDWNGDGSMGTYNDQFVELHNPTSDAIDIGGWWLDDIADGGSPACSIGWGTVLEAGAYVVFYRSWTGIEFDFWDGDTIRLLDGSGAEVDSVSYEGEDSDWDVPYGYDSLSGNWAKLSDGSPTPGGANDQEWGGANHLQGNCYPPQDHIHQGEYILEGRVVTMVSESDVIEDGRVLVRDGMIAAVWSAEDGAPTTAAGVMSIPTSGTIYPGFIDPHNHAKYNLIPLWDHGTDGWDNRYQWQSYSGYSDAKDIGCSLYDSSAMRFAELRAVAGGNTALQGSSTSSTDTFETMLARNIELYNFGKDYIHTKVTELESDYSGQHIKDGNASGELDAWFLHLAEGIDESSRAEFDILVGNDLLVGEVVIVHGTGLTQTELSALGDVGGSLAWSPTSNLLLYGDTTDIATAKAEGVNIMIGPDWGPSGSKSSMHELKTADWWDDNVLGDVFTDYELVQAITTNIVDAIGWSEHTGRIQEGLAADLVVLDTFRSDPYRNVVDAIDPDVRLVVVGGLAVYGDVDIMEAMDDEVEIIEGVGFTKATDITYDGVPEAQQTYAEMLTALQECNQGAGVPLEYLFTLGDERYFDVLNNSLTFQNGRTIDLWGDYYDVELDEGGHRIDGTVSGADPIDPTPPSNGGSEDTETACSDGVDNDGDPYVDCDDFDCSDTTVCGGGDNQTPVPEPELPVLWPTYGPRGGTIPHLTTIEEGIHLEECQSTEETLAEATVTATPASKVLLCGAILIVMQPTDECIEAGSSFCNLEVADAVSVPAHLCSDSGTYPDEVTCRAAYKFIDAEGEPEPEPEPEPEEESWMDGPFYWVAIFVTLAVIVGSIGIVNSNLRELSGREPSVLVEEE
;
A
#
# COMPACT_ATOMS: atom_id res chain seq x y z
N MET A 1 -4.15 25.91 -48.85
CA MET A 1 -5.27 26.87 -49.05
C MET A 1 -4.82 28.21 -48.50
N VAL A 2 -5.57 29.31 -48.59
CA VAL A 2 -5.16 30.57 -47.94
C VAL A 2 -5.36 30.35 -46.45
N THR A 3 -4.27 30.26 -45.67
CA THR A 3 -4.31 30.30 -44.21
C THR A 3 -5.10 31.54 -43.80
N SER A 4 -6.15 31.37 -43.00
CA SER A 4 -6.83 32.52 -42.42
C SER A 4 -5.84 33.21 -41.51
N ALA A 5 -5.53 34.47 -41.79
CA ALA A 5 -4.68 35.28 -40.94
C ALA A 5 -5.38 35.48 -39.58
N GLN A 6 -4.98 34.68 -38.59
CA GLN A 6 -5.36 34.84 -37.19
C GLN A 6 -4.60 36.04 -36.63
N THR A 7 -5.30 36.93 -35.94
CA THR A 7 -4.73 38.12 -35.30
C THR A 7 -4.66 37.94 -33.80
N ALA A 8 -3.61 38.45 -33.16
CA ALA A 8 -3.40 38.31 -31.72
C ALA A 8 -4.62 38.78 -30.89
N PRO A 9 -5.11 37.97 -29.94
CA PRO A 9 -6.12 38.36 -28.97
C PRO A 9 -5.66 39.54 -28.09
N THR A 10 -6.62 40.32 -27.57
CA THR A 10 -6.32 41.49 -26.72
C THR A 10 -6.96 41.44 -25.34
N ASP A 11 -7.82 40.45 -25.10
CA ASP A 11 -8.71 40.33 -23.94
C ASP A 11 -8.64 38.96 -23.25
N ALA A 12 -7.76 38.06 -23.71
CA ALA A 12 -7.51 36.76 -23.11
C ALA A 12 -6.05 36.35 -23.32
N ILE A 13 -5.57 35.39 -22.52
CA ILE A 13 -4.26 34.75 -22.74
C ILE A 13 -4.26 34.01 -24.07
N TYR A 14 -3.12 34.03 -24.76
CA TYR A 14 -2.96 33.40 -26.06
C TYR A 14 -1.54 32.89 -26.28
N ILE A 15 -1.36 32.06 -27.31
CA ILE A 15 -0.08 31.50 -27.72
C ILE A 15 0.69 32.53 -28.55
N ASN A 16 1.79 33.07 -28.03
CA ASN A 16 2.54 34.17 -28.65
C ASN A 16 3.58 33.73 -29.67
N GLU A 17 4.35 32.69 -29.33
CA GLU A 17 5.49 32.20 -30.11
C GLU A 17 5.66 30.69 -29.91
N ILE A 18 6.02 29.96 -30.97
CA ILE A 18 6.47 28.57 -30.89
C ILE A 18 7.78 28.39 -31.66
N LEU A 19 8.68 27.57 -31.12
CA LEU A 19 9.89 27.12 -31.81
C LEU A 19 9.81 25.62 -32.08
N VAL A 20 9.65 25.27 -33.36
CA VAL A 20 9.48 23.88 -33.81
C VAL A 20 10.81 23.19 -34.08
N SER A 21 11.83 23.92 -34.54
CA SER A 21 13.04 23.30 -35.07
C SER A 21 14.32 23.99 -34.55
N PRO A 22 14.63 23.84 -33.25
CA PRO A 22 15.87 24.39 -32.69
C PRO A 22 17.10 23.67 -33.25
N ASN A 23 18.18 24.42 -33.54
CA ASN A 23 19.46 23.83 -33.88
C ASN A 23 20.09 23.13 -32.68
N ASN A 24 20.87 22.06 -32.94
CA ASN A 24 21.67 21.39 -31.93
C ASN A 24 23.13 21.88 -31.95
N GLU A 25 23.96 21.36 -31.04
CA GLU A 25 25.38 21.75 -30.90
C GLU A 25 26.19 21.63 -32.21
N GLN A 26 25.85 20.67 -33.08
CA GLN A 26 26.57 20.48 -34.35
C GLN A 26 26.27 21.57 -35.39
N TYR A 27 25.17 22.32 -35.20
CA TYR A 27 24.68 23.34 -36.10
C TYR A 27 24.63 24.73 -35.44
N ASP A 28 25.54 25.00 -34.50
CA ASP A 28 25.63 26.26 -33.76
C ASP A 28 24.32 26.60 -33.00
N GLY A 29 23.68 25.59 -32.41
CA GLY A 29 22.47 25.72 -31.59
C GLY A 29 22.61 26.69 -30.41
N THR A 30 21.47 27.23 -30.00
CA THR A 30 21.35 28.09 -28.82
C THR A 30 20.59 27.33 -27.74
N ASP A 31 21.17 27.29 -26.54
CA ASP A 31 20.51 26.83 -25.33
C ASP A 31 19.58 27.96 -24.83
N TRP A 32 18.31 27.84 -25.19
CA TRP A 32 17.32 28.90 -24.97
C TRP A 32 16.82 28.92 -23.52
N ASN A 33 16.76 27.75 -22.87
CA ASN A 33 16.29 27.61 -21.49
C ASN A 33 17.43 27.71 -20.44
N GLY A 34 18.69 27.61 -20.86
CA GLY A 34 19.88 27.73 -20.01
C GLY A 34 20.26 26.46 -19.24
N ASP A 35 19.77 25.29 -19.65
CA ASP A 35 19.98 24.02 -18.95
C ASP A 35 21.29 23.30 -19.33
N GLY A 36 22.01 23.81 -20.33
CA GLY A 36 23.28 23.25 -20.81
C GLY A 36 23.13 22.17 -21.89
N SER A 37 21.90 21.84 -22.29
CA SER A 37 21.55 20.98 -23.43
C SER A 37 20.94 21.83 -24.54
N MET A 38 20.97 21.33 -25.78
CA MET A 38 20.33 22.04 -26.88
C MET A 38 19.80 21.15 -28.00
N GLY A 39 18.77 21.62 -28.69
CA GLY A 39 18.18 20.98 -29.86
C GLY A 39 16.78 20.41 -29.61
N THR A 40 16.29 19.57 -30.54
CA THR A 40 14.85 19.25 -30.66
C THR A 40 14.21 18.64 -29.41
N TYR A 41 14.97 17.93 -28.58
CA TYR A 41 14.46 17.31 -27.36
C TYR A 41 14.48 18.24 -26.14
N ASN A 42 15.06 19.44 -26.26
CA ASN A 42 15.20 20.38 -25.15
C ASN A 42 14.55 21.74 -25.44
N ASP A 43 14.91 22.37 -26.57
CA ASP A 43 14.59 23.78 -26.85
C ASP A 43 13.36 23.99 -27.76
N GLN A 44 12.61 22.94 -28.09
CA GLN A 44 11.28 23.18 -28.63
C GLN A 44 10.47 23.89 -27.56
N PHE A 45 9.71 24.93 -27.90
CA PHE A 45 8.96 25.68 -26.89
C PHE A 45 7.64 26.22 -27.41
N VAL A 46 6.75 26.46 -26.46
CA VAL A 46 5.53 27.27 -26.60
C VAL A 46 5.57 28.43 -25.60
N GLU A 47 5.26 29.63 -26.06
CA GLU A 47 5.19 30.82 -25.23
C GLU A 47 3.76 31.33 -25.13
N LEU A 48 3.31 31.64 -23.92
CA LEU A 48 2.02 32.29 -23.65
C LEU A 48 2.21 33.76 -23.26
N HIS A 49 1.25 34.59 -23.65
CA HIS A 49 1.21 36.00 -23.28
C HIS A 49 -0.12 36.39 -22.64
N ASN A 50 -0.06 37.18 -21.56
CA ASN A 50 -1.23 37.84 -20.98
C ASN A 50 -1.32 39.31 -21.46
N PRO A 51 -2.12 39.63 -22.49
CA PRO A 51 -2.27 41.00 -22.98
C PRO A 51 -3.19 41.87 -22.12
N THR A 52 -3.83 41.30 -21.09
CA THR A 52 -4.87 41.97 -20.31
C THR A 52 -4.27 42.91 -19.25
N SER A 53 -5.15 43.65 -18.56
CA SER A 53 -4.75 44.55 -17.46
C SER A 53 -4.67 43.89 -16.10
N ASP A 54 -5.09 42.63 -15.99
CA ASP A 54 -5.23 41.90 -14.73
C ASP A 54 -4.34 40.66 -14.74
N ALA A 55 -3.90 40.23 -13.56
CA ALA A 55 -3.23 38.94 -13.41
C ALA A 55 -4.25 37.82 -13.58
N ILE A 56 -3.87 36.76 -14.30
CA ILE A 56 -4.73 35.61 -14.58
C ILE A 56 -4.03 34.36 -14.06
N ASP A 57 -4.74 33.59 -13.24
CA ASP A 57 -4.30 32.27 -12.82
C ASP A 57 -4.56 31.28 -13.95
N ILE A 58 -3.49 30.66 -14.44
CA ILE A 58 -3.51 29.62 -15.47
C ILE A 58 -3.10 28.26 -14.91
N GLY A 59 -3.02 28.11 -13.59
CA GLY A 59 -2.86 26.79 -12.98
C GLY A 59 -4.04 25.88 -13.36
N GLY A 60 -3.73 24.63 -13.73
CA GLY A 60 -4.71 23.64 -14.18
C GLY A 60 -5.19 23.82 -15.63
N TRP A 61 -4.65 24.77 -16.38
CA TRP A 61 -4.89 24.89 -17.83
C TRP A 61 -4.01 23.91 -18.59
N TRP A 62 -4.37 23.57 -19.83
CA TRP A 62 -3.69 22.52 -20.59
C TRP A 62 -3.03 23.03 -21.87
N LEU A 63 -1.87 22.47 -22.18
CA LEU A 63 -1.20 22.57 -23.48
C LEU A 63 -1.27 21.20 -24.18
N ASP A 64 -1.57 21.18 -25.47
CA ASP A 64 -1.81 19.94 -26.22
C ASP A 64 -1.40 20.12 -27.69
N ASP A 65 -0.58 19.20 -28.23
CA ASP A 65 -0.22 19.13 -29.64
C ASP A 65 -1.12 18.12 -30.38
N ILE A 66 -2.17 18.64 -31.01
CA ILE A 66 -3.22 17.88 -31.71
C ILE A 66 -4.22 17.20 -30.76
N ALA A 67 -5.50 17.59 -30.93
CA ALA A 67 -6.60 16.89 -30.27
C ALA A 67 -6.62 15.39 -30.62
N ASP A 68 -6.64 14.54 -29.58
CA ASP A 68 -6.72 13.08 -29.68
C ASP A 68 -5.54 12.45 -30.47
N GLY A 69 -4.35 13.06 -30.41
CA GLY A 69 -3.14 12.61 -31.12
C GLY A 69 -1.87 13.30 -30.62
N GLY A 70 -0.77 13.20 -31.37
CA GLY A 70 0.49 13.84 -31.02
C GLY A 70 1.16 13.24 -29.78
N SER A 71 1.94 14.08 -29.09
CA SER A 71 2.49 13.76 -27.77
C SER A 71 1.45 14.01 -26.66
N PRO A 72 1.67 13.49 -25.44
CA PRO A 72 0.73 13.73 -24.35
C PRO A 72 0.57 15.23 -24.07
N ALA A 73 -0.69 15.67 -23.92
CA ALA A 73 -1.00 17.00 -23.39
C ALA A 73 -0.30 17.23 -22.04
N CYS A 74 -0.26 18.46 -21.53
CA CYS A 74 0.27 18.73 -20.21
C CYS A 74 -0.49 19.84 -19.48
N SER A 75 -0.71 19.66 -18.17
CA SER A 75 -1.37 20.62 -17.30
C SER A 75 -0.36 21.62 -16.72
N ILE A 76 -0.60 22.90 -16.90
CA ILE A 76 0.20 23.99 -16.33
C ILE A 76 0.09 23.94 -14.81
N GLY A 77 1.23 23.98 -14.12
CA GLY A 77 1.28 23.83 -12.66
C GLY A 77 0.32 24.75 -11.90
N TRP A 78 -0.34 24.21 -10.88
CA TRP A 78 -1.28 24.94 -10.02
C TRP A 78 -0.66 26.19 -9.41
N GLY A 79 -1.45 27.26 -9.27
CA GLY A 79 -0.98 28.55 -8.75
C GLY A 79 -0.05 29.33 -9.70
N THR A 80 0.08 28.91 -10.96
CA THR A 80 0.78 29.69 -11.98
C THR A 80 -0.02 30.94 -12.34
N VAL A 81 0.34 32.06 -11.73
CA VAL A 81 -0.28 33.36 -12.02
C VAL A 81 0.55 34.13 -13.04
N LEU A 82 -0.05 34.41 -14.20
CA LEU A 82 0.55 35.22 -15.24
C LEU A 82 0.12 36.69 -15.07
N GLU A 83 1.07 37.53 -14.63
CA GLU A 83 0.87 38.97 -14.43
C GLU A 83 0.47 39.72 -15.71
N ALA A 84 -0.16 40.87 -15.55
CA ALA A 84 -0.57 41.71 -16.67
C ALA A 84 0.62 42.11 -17.57
N GLY A 85 0.56 41.75 -18.85
CA GLY A 85 1.61 42.00 -19.84
C GLY A 85 2.80 41.02 -19.79
N ALA A 86 2.76 40.00 -18.95
CA ALA A 86 3.84 39.02 -18.82
C ALA A 86 3.84 37.98 -19.95
N TYR A 87 5.00 37.34 -20.11
CA TYR A 87 5.26 36.22 -21.02
C TYR A 87 5.78 35.05 -20.18
N VAL A 88 5.39 33.83 -20.54
CA VAL A 88 5.87 32.60 -19.92
C VAL A 88 6.16 31.56 -21.01
N VAL A 89 7.31 30.91 -20.91
CA VAL A 89 7.80 29.97 -21.92
C VAL A 89 7.84 28.56 -21.36
N PHE A 90 7.28 27.61 -22.09
CA PHE A 90 7.26 26.19 -21.74
C PHE A 90 8.11 25.42 -22.74
N TYR A 91 9.14 24.73 -22.25
CA TYR A 91 10.12 24.02 -23.07
C TYR A 91 9.88 22.51 -23.06
N ARG A 92 10.13 21.85 -24.19
CA ARG A 92 9.94 20.41 -24.36
C ARG A 92 10.71 19.56 -23.36
N SER A 93 11.89 20.01 -22.93
CA SER A 93 12.66 19.33 -21.86
C SER A 93 11.85 19.12 -20.57
N TRP A 94 10.81 19.92 -20.37
CA TRP A 94 9.92 19.87 -19.21
C TRP A 94 8.51 19.39 -19.58
N THR A 95 7.98 19.86 -20.71
CA THR A 95 6.57 19.63 -21.08
C THR A 95 6.31 18.29 -21.75
N GLY A 96 7.31 17.67 -22.37
CA GLY A 96 7.12 16.53 -23.26
C GLY A 96 6.50 16.86 -24.62
N ILE A 97 5.72 17.95 -24.72
CA ILE A 97 5.10 18.45 -25.96
C ILE A 97 6.09 18.45 -27.13
N GLU A 98 5.81 17.62 -28.13
CA GLU A 98 6.63 17.43 -29.32
C GLU A 98 6.02 18.13 -30.52
N PHE A 99 6.82 18.91 -31.24
CA PHE A 99 6.40 19.49 -32.51
C PHE A 99 6.98 18.73 -33.69
N ASP A 100 6.11 18.24 -34.59
CA ASP A 100 6.54 17.50 -35.79
C ASP A 100 7.09 18.46 -36.87
N PHE A 101 8.29 18.17 -37.37
CA PHE A 101 8.93 18.96 -38.41
C PHE A 101 8.39 18.72 -39.83
N TRP A 102 8.01 17.48 -40.15
CA TRP A 102 7.67 17.02 -41.49
C TRP A 102 6.18 17.10 -41.80
N ASP A 103 5.32 16.72 -40.86
CA ASP A 103 3.89 16.50 -41.12
C ASP A 103 2.99 17.68 -40.68
N GLY A 104 3.59 18.68 -40.01
CA GLY A 104 2.88 19.87 -39.51
C GLY A 104 2.12 19.55 -38.23
N ASP A 105 1.73 20.58 -37.49
CA ASP A 105 1.22 20.38 -36.13
C ASP A 105 0.32 21.53 -35.67
N THR A 106 -0.38 21.32 -34.56
CA THR A 106 -1.28 22.28 -33.94
C THR A 106 -1.15 22.26 -32.43
N ILE A 107 -0.70 23.38 -31.86
CA ILE A 107 -0.71 23.58 -30.41
C ILE A 107 -2.05 24.19 -29.98
N ARG A 108 -2.55 23.74 -28.84
CA ARG A 108 -3.82 24.15 -28.25
C ARG A 108 -3.58 24.56 -26.80
N LEU A 109 -4.28 25.60 -26.37
CA LEU A 109 -4.37 26.04 -24.98
C LEU A 109 -5.81 25.85 -24.51
N LEU A 110 -6.02 25.02 -23.49
CA LEU A 110 -7.33 24.76 -22.90
C LEU A 110 -7.37 25.36 -21.49
N ASP A 111 -8.53 25.88 -21.06
CA ASP A 111 -8.72 26.29 -19.67
C ASP A 111 -8.95 25.09 -18.74
N GLY A 112 -9.03 25.35 -17.43
CA GLY A 112 -9.29 24.30 -16.42
C GLY A 112 -10.64 23.58 -16.54
N SER A 113 -11.52 23.98 -17.47
CA SER A 113 -12.75 23.24 -17.81
C SER A 113 -12.61 22.37 -19.07
N GLY A 114 -11.42 22.33 -19.66
CA GLY A 114 -11.14 21.67 -20.94
C GLY A 114 -11.64 22.45 -22.15
N ALA A 115 -12.06 23.71 -21.99
CA ALA A 115 -12.51 24.53 -23.11
C ALA A 115 -11.31 25.19 -23.81
N GLU A 116 -11.26 25.11 -25.13
CA GLU A 116 -10.19 25.71 -25.93
C GLU A 116 -10.22 27.25 -25.84
N VAL A 117 -9.12 27.81 -25.32
CA VAL A 117 -8.89 29.26 -25.17
C VAL A 117 -8.23 29.83 -26.42
N ASP A 118 -7.19 29.14 -26.91
CA ASP A 118 -6.47 29.52 -28.13
C ASP A 118 -5.87 28.29 -28.81
N SER A 119 -5.59 28.40 -30.10
CA SER A 119 -4.89 27.36 -30.86
C SER A 119 -4.20 27.99 -32.07
N VAL A 120 -3.02 27.46 -32.40
CA VAL A 120 -2.24 27.86 -33.58
C VAL A 120 -1.61 26.65 -34.25
N SER A 121 -1.50 26.71 -35.57
CA SER A 121 -0.98 25.60 -36.39
C SER A 121 0.10 26.06 -37.35
N TYR A 122 0.89 25.10 -37.82
CA TYR A 122 1.80 25.27 -38.95
C TYR A 122 1.71 24.07 -39.91
N GLU A 123 2.15 24.26 -41.14
CA GLU A 123 2.03 23.24 -42.18
C GLU A 123 3.29 22.35 -42.24
N GLY A 124 3.12 21.09 -42.64
CA GLY A 124 4.24 20.17 -42.85
C GLY A 124 5.22 20.65 -43.92
N GLU A 125 6.49 20.30 -43.73
CA GLU A 125 7.64 20.74 -44.54
C GLU A 125 7.81 22.28 -44.63
N ASP A 126 7.17 23.08 -43.75
CA ASP A 126 7.34 24.55 -43.73
C ASP A 126 8.37 25.05 -42.70
N SER A 127 8.69 24.26 -41.67
CA SER A 127 9.60 24.69 -40.60
C SER A 127 11.05 24.85 -41.08
N ASP A 128 11.70 25.95 -40.66
CA ASP A 128 13.11 26.23 -40.91
C ASP A 128 13.88 26.22 -39.58
N TRP A 129 15.14 25.75 -39.58
CA TRP A 129 15.97 25.67 -38.38
C TRP A 129 16.17 27.05 -37.72
N ASP A 130 15.90 27.13 -36.42
CA ASP A 130 15.91 28.36 -35.59
C ASP A 130 15.00 29.50 -36.12
N VAL A 131 13.94 29.17 -36.86
CA VAL A 131 12.93 30.15 -37.27
C VAL A 131 11.63 29.85 -36.52
N PRO A 132 11.18 30.74 -35.62
CA PRO A 132 9.96 30.53 -34.85
C PRO A 132 8.72 30.89 -35.68
N TYR A 133 7.56 30.42 -35.21
CA TYR A 133 6.26 30.94 -35.62
C TYR A 133 5.72 31.83 -34.51
N GLY A 134 5.06 32.93 -34.89
CA GLY A 134 4.51 33.88 -33.94
C GLY A 134 3.67 34.96 -34.63
N TYR A 135 3.14 35.89 -33.85
CA TYR A 135 2.46 37.06 -34.41
C TYR A 135 3.47 38.08 -34.95
N ASP A 136 3.42 38.34 -36.26
CA ASP A 136 4.28 39.32 -36.94
C ASP A 136 3.95 40.76 -36.50
N SER A 137 4.94 41.52 -36.04
CA SER A 137 4.75 42.86 -35.47
C SER A 137 4.25 43.91 -36.48
N LEU A 138 4.43 43.67 -37.78
CA LEU A 138 3.98 44.59 -38.84
C LEU A 138 2.54 44.32 -39.27
N SER A 139 2.18 43.05 -39.42
CA SER A 139 0.88 42.63 -39.95
C SER A 139 -0.11 42.19 -38.87
N GLY A 140 0.37 41.88 -37.67
CA GLY A 140 -0.39 41.38 -36.52
C GLY A 140 -0.92 39.96 -36.71
N ASN A 141 -0.44 39.23 -37.73
CA ASN A 141 -0.95 37.91 -38.08
C ASN A 141 0.02 36.81 -37.67
N TRP A 142 -0.52 35.64 -37.30
CA TRP A 142 0.27 34.43 -37.10
C TRP A 142 1.00 34.03 -38.38
N ALA A 143 2.32 33.89 -38.31
CA ALA A 143 3.17 33.54 -39.44
C ALA A 143 4.51 32.97 -38.98
N LYS A 144 5.21 32.29 -39.91
CA LYS A 144 6.64 32.00 -39.76
C LYS A 144 7.44 33.30 -39.77
N LEU A 145 8.20 33.58 -38.71
CA LEU A 145 8.94 34.83 -38.52
C LEU A 145 10.28 34.78 -39.26
N SER A 146 10.24 34.71 -40.59
CA SER A 146 11.40 34.46 -41.46
C SER A 146 12.57 35.47 -41.38
N ASP A 147 12.38 36.62 -40.72
CA ASP A 147 13.39 37.63 -40.42
C ASP A 147 13.63 37.86 -38.91
N GLY A 148 12.97 37.08 -38.04
CA GLY A 148 13.10 37.10 -36.59
C GLY A 148 13.95 35.94 -36.06
N SER A 149 14.67 36.19 -34.96
CA SER A 149 15.24 35.13 -34.12
C SER A 149 14.23 34.78 -33.03
N PRO A 150 14.25 33.55 -32.46
CA PRO A 150 13.41 33.21 -31.32
C PRO A 150 13.54 34.23 -30.18
N THR A 151 12.41 34.60 -29.59
CA THR A 151 12.33 35.62 -28.52
C THR A 151 11.71 35.13 -27.22
N PRO A 152 12.09 33.93 -26.70
CA PRO A 152 11.46 33.43 -25.49
C PRO A 152 11.66 34.40 -24.32
N GLY A 153 10.54 34.71 -23.66
CA GLY A 153 10.40 35.67 -22.57
C GLY A 153 10.01 37.09 -22.99
N GLY A 154 9.57 37.32 -24.24
CA GLY A 154 9.34 38.69 -24.72
C GLY A 154 8.57 38.81 -26.03
N ALA A 155 8.43 40.05 -26.48
CA ALA A 155 7.71 40.34 -27.72
C ALA A 155 8.54 39.96 -28.97
N ASN A 156 7.87 39.41 -29.98
CA ASN A 156 8.42 38.92 -31.25
C ASN A 156 9.17 39.97 -32.11
N ASP A 157 9.24 41.24 -31.68
CA ASP A 157 9.98 42.32 -32.35
C ASP A 157 11.20 42.82 -31.57
N GLN A 158 11.59 42.11 -30.50
CA GLN A 158 12.73 42.45 -29.65
C GLN A 158 13.92 41.51 -29.87
N GLU A 159 15.09 41.91 -29.36
CA GLU A 159 16.20 40.98 -29.24
C GLU A 159 16.00 40.09 -28.01
N TRP A 160 16.33 38.80 -28.12
CA TRP A 160 16.24 37.86 -27.01
C TRP A 160 17.01 38.35 -25.77
N GLY A 161 16.34 38.35 -24.62
CA GLY A 161 16.88 38.84 -23.35
C GLY A 161 17.85 37.88 -22.65
N GLY A 162 18.05 36.68 -23.17
CA GLY A 162 18.81 35.59 -22.56
C GLY A 162 17.93 34.58 -21.82
N ALA A 163 18.53 33.48 -21.36
CA ALA A 163 17.83 32.35 -20.75
C ALA A 163 17.11 32.68 -19.42
N ASN A 164 17.39 33.83 -18.81
CA ASN A 164 16.78 34.26 -17.55
C ASN A 164 15.44 35.01 -17.77
N HIS A 165 14.47 34.31 -18.34
CA HIS A 165 13.07 34.74 -18.48
C HIS A 165 12.14 33.84 -17.65
N LEU A 166 10.85 34.19 -17.57
CA LEU A 166 9.87 33.38 -16.85
C LEU A 166 9.62 32.09 -17.65
N GLN A 167 10.01 30.97 -17.05
CA GLN A 167 9.79 29.64 -17.61
C GLN A 167 8.65 28.99 -16.85
N GLY A 168 7.68 28.48 -17.59
CA GLY A 168 6.57 27.71 -17.06
C GLY A 168 6.91 26.23 -17.07
N ASN A 169 6.33 25.50 -16.13
CA ASN A 169 6.33 24.05 -16.13
C ASN A 169 4.91 23.55 -16.39
N CYS A 170 4.78 22.43 -17.09
CA CYS A 170 3.54 21.70 -17.15
C CYS A 170 3.82 20.23 -16.93
N TYR A 171 2.83 19.54 -16.39
CA TYR A 171 2.89 18.15 -16.03
C TYR A 171 2.10 17.38 -17.07
N PRO A 172 2.71 16.52 -17.89
CA PRO A 172 1.92 15.59 -18.69
C PRO A 172 0.98 14.82 -17.76
N PRO A 173 -0.17 14.29 -18.23
CA PRO A 173 -1.02 13.41 -17.43
C PRO A 173 -0.22 12.34 -16.68
N GLN A 174 0.93 11.94 -17.21
CA GLN A 174 1.81 10.89 -16.73
C GLN A 174 2.80 11.36 -15.66
N ASP A 175 2.34 11.46 -14.42
CA ASP A 175 2.72 10.63 -13.26
C ASP A 175 2.12 11.33 -12.03
N HIS A 176 1.08 10.71 -11.47
CA HIS A 176 0.32 10.89 -10.23
C HIS A 176 1.14 11.20 -8.96
N ILE A 177 2.08 12.14 -9.07
CA ILE A 177 2.84 12.69 -7.97
C ILE A 177 1.90 13.64 -7.20
N HIS A 178 1.43 13.17 -6.05
CA HIS A 178 0.78 14.03 -5.06
C HIS A 178 1.68 15.24 -4.75
N GLN A 179 1.17 16.46 -4.92
CA GLN A 179 1.87 17.67 -4.46
C GLN A 179 1.56 17.89 -2.98
N GLY A 180 2.60 17.94 -2.15
CA GLY A 180 2.46 18.06 -0.71
C GLY A 180 3.32 17.04 0.04
N GLU A 181 3.10 16.95 1.34
CA GLU A 181 3.94 16.16 2.23
C GLU A 181 3.17 15.57 3.39
N TYR A 182 3.52 14.35 3.76
CA TYR A 182 3.00 13.64 4.93
C TYR A 182 4.01 12.58 5.38
N ILE A 183 3.86 12.13 6.61
CA ILE A 183 4.63 11.03 7.19
C ILE A 183 3.67 9.89 7.47
N LEU A 184 3.99 8.69 6.99
CA LEU A 184 3.32 7.46 7.42
C LEU A 184 4.11 6.83 8.56
N GLU A 185 3.45 6.47 9.65
CA GLU A 185 4.07 5.74 10.78
C GLU A 185 3.55 4.31 10.88
N GLY A 186 4.45 3.37 11.16
CA GLY A 186 4.14 1.96 11.32
C GLY A 186 5.38 1.10 11.19
N ARG A 187 5.21 -0.23 11.15
CA ARG A 187 6.32 -1.13 10.82
C ARG A 187 6.67 -0.95 9.34
N VAL A 188 7.90 -0.58 9.00
CA VAL A 188 8.32 -0.35 7.61
C VAL A 188 9.13 -1.54 7.12
N VAL A 189 8.64 -2.20 6.05
CA VAL A 189 9.33 -3.31 5.37
C VAL A 189 9.89 -2.76 4.06
N THR A 190 11.18 -2.47 4.03
CA THR A 190 11.76 -1.69 2.91
C THR A 190 11.89 -2.50 1.61
N MET A 191 11.91 -3.83 1.72
CA MET A 191 12.22 -4.79 0.65
C MET A 191 13.60 -4.61 -0.01
N VAL A 192 14.53 -3.92 0.65
CA VAL A 192 15.95 -3.89 0.24
C VAL A 192 16.63 -5.23 0.55
N SER A 193 16.28 -5.84 1.67
CA SER A 193 16.66 -7.20 2.04
C SER A 193 15.62 -7.80 3.00
N GLU A 194 15.64 -9.12 3.20
CA GLU A 194 14.77 -9.85 4.13
C GLU A 194 14.84 -9.34 5.59
N SER A 195 15.98 -8.77 5.99
CA SER A 195 16.16 -8.25 7.37
C SER A 195 15.95 -6.75 7.49
N ASP A 196 15.65 -6.05 6.40
CA ASP A 196 15.54 -4.58 6.38
C ASP A 196 14.12 -4.14 6.75
N VAL A 197 13.80 -4.35 8.02
CA VAL A 197 12.51 -4.08 8.66
C VAL A 197 12.74 -3.12 9.83
N ILE A 198 11.97 -2.03 9.86
CA ILE A 198 12.00 -1.03 10.93
C ILE A 198 10.68 -1.13 11.68
N GLU A 199 10.70 -1.69 12.90
CA GLU A 199 9.49 -1.98 13.68
C GLU A 199 8.69 -0.71 14.05
N ASP A 200 9.40 0.39 14.32
CA ASP A 200 8.88 1.71 14.70
C ASP A 200 9.18 2.77 13.61
N GLY A 201 8.96 2.37 12.36
CA GLY A 201 9.38 3.13 11.19
C GLY A 201 8.48 4.32 10.81
N ARG A 202 9.08 5.25 10.08
CA ARG A 202 8.42 6.41 9.48
C ARG A 202 8.88 6.60 8.04
N VAL A 203 7.94 6.95 7.16
CA VAL A 203 8.20 7.24 5.74
C VAL A 203 7.70 8.65 5.45
N LEU A 204 8.63 9.58 5.17
CA LEU A 204 8.29 10.92 4.69
C LEU A 204 8.09 10.86 3.19
N VAL A 205 6.88 11.18 2.75
CA VAL A 205 6.54 11.39 1.35
C VAL A 205 6.51 12.89 1.10
N ARG A 206 7.19 13.34 0.04
CA ARG A 206 7.11 14.72 -0.45
C ARG A 206 7.05 14.70 -1.95
N ASP A 207 6.06 15.41 -2.49
CA ASP A 207 5.86 15.56 -3.93
C ASP A 207 5.96 14.19 -4.62
N GLY A 208 5.17 13.23 -4.13
CA GLY A 208 5.06 11.87 -4.67
C GLY A 208 6.27 10.96 -4.53
N MET A 209 7.34 11.44 -3.89
CA MET A 209 8.59 10.72 -3.71
C MET A 209 8.85 10.44 -2.23
N ILE A 210 9.50 9.32 -1.96
CA ILE A 210 10.02 9.01 -0.63
C ILE A 210 11.22 9.93 -0.38
N ALA A 211 11.08 10.86 0.55
CA ALA A 211 12.12 11.83 0.88
C ALA A 211 12.98 11.42 2.08
N ALA A 212 12.46 10.57 2.98
CA ALA A 212 13.24 9.98 4.08
C ALA A 212 12.53 8.75 4.65
N VAL A 213 13.32 7.83 5.22
CA VAL A 213 12.86 6.67 6.00
C VAL A 213 13.72 6.57 7.26
N TRP A 214 13.11 6.45 8.44
CA TRP A 214 13.83 6.39 9.72
C TRP A 214 13.03 5.63 10.79
N SER A 215 13.70 5.20 11.86
CA SER A 215 13.05 4.67 13.08
C SER A 215 12.71 5.79 14.06
N ALA A 216 11.74 5.58 14.96
CA ALA A 216 11.48 6.51 16.05
C ALA A 216 12.72 6.75 16.91
N GLU A 217 13.47 5.67 17.19
CA GLU A 217 14.68 5.73 18.00
C GLU A 217 15.79 6.63 17.40
N ASP A 218 15.85 6.76 16.08
CA ASP A 218 16.86 7.58 15.39
C ASP A 218 16.55 9.09 15.44
N GLY A 219 15.33 9.47 15.82
CA GLY A 219 14.82 10.84 15.84
C GLY A 219 14.47 11.38 14.46
N ALA A 220 13.52 12.33 14.40
CA ALA A 220 13.04 12.88 13.14
C ALA A 220 14.12 13.70 12.40
N PRO A 221 14.31 13.51 11.07
CA PRO A 221 15.19 14.38 10.30
C PRO A 221 14.61 15.78 10.22
N THR A 222 15.46 16.81 10.11
CA THR A 222 15.00 18.21 10.02
C THR A 222 14.04 18.48 8.85
N THR A 223 14.08 17.64 7.82
CA THR A 223 13.18 17.69 6.66
C THR A 223 11.76 17.23 6.96
N ALA A 224 11.51 16.60 8.11
CA ALA A 224 10.21 16.14 8.58
C ALA A 224 9.52 17.16 9.51
N ALA A 225 10.19 18.26 9.89
CA ALA A 225 9.64 19.24 10.82
C ALA A 225 8.37 19.92 10.27
N GLY A 226 7.28 19.88 11.03
CA GLY A 226 5.99 20.49 10.68
C GLY A 226 5.18 19.72 9.63
N VAL A 227 5.62 18.53 9.23
CA VAL A 227 4.89 17.66 8.31
C VAL A 227 3.84 16.88 9.09
N MET A 228 2.63 16.75 8.55
CA MET A 228 1.56 15.95 9.15
C MET A 228 2.00 14.49 9.26
N SER A 229 1.77 13.87 10.42
CA SER A 229 2.01 12.45 10.63
C SER A 229 0.70 11.67 10.66
N ILE A 230 0.71 10.48 10.06
CA ILE A 230 -0.43 9.59 9.91
C ILE A 230 -0.06 8.25 10.59
N PRO A 231 -0.45 8.05 11.86
CA PRO A 231 -0.16 6.84 12.61
C PRO A 231 -1.03 5.69 12.11
N THR A 232 -0.48 4.90 11.19
CA THR A 232 -1.25 3.85 10.51
C THR A 232 -1.49 2.62 11.35
N SER A 233 -0.81 2.46 12.50
CA SER A 233 -0.85 1.26 13.36
C SER A 233 -0.66 -0.08 12.60
N GLY A 234 -0.11 -0.01 11.38
CA GLY A 234 -0.02 -1.11 10.42
C GLY A 234 1.43 -1.37 9.99
N THR A 235 1.57 -2.25 9.00
CA THR A 235 2.86 -2.51 8.34
C THR A 235 2.84 -1.92 6.94
N ILE A 236 3.85 -1.11 6.63
CA ILE A 236 4.06 -0.39 5.38
C ILE A 236 5.02 -1.21 4.48
N TYR A 237 4.57 -1.53 3.27
CA TYR A 237 5.30 -2.25 2.23
C TYR A 237 5.41 -1.37 0.97
N PRO A 238 6.36 -1.65 0.06
CA PRO A 238 6.25 -1.15 -1.31
C PRO A 238 4.95 -1.65 -1.92
N GLY A 239 4.43 -0.89 -2.88
CA GLY A 239 3.24 -1.24 -3.63
C GLY A 239 3.36 -2.62 -4.31
N PHE A 240 2.27 -3.39 -4.27
CA PHE A 240 2.24 -4.67 -4.97
C PHE A 240 2.09 -4.45 -6.47
N ILE A 241 2.60 -5.38 -7.26
CA ILE A 241 2.64 -5.27 -8.71
C ILE A 241 2.00 -6.50 -9.32
N ASP A 242 1.11 -6.25 -10.29
CA ASP A 242 0.49 -7.28 -11.11
C ASP A 242 1.29 -7.44 -12.40
N PRO A 243 2.14 -8.48 -12.52
CA PRO A 243 2.94 -8.71 -13.72
C PRO A 243 2.12 -9.30 -14.87
N HIS A 244 0.87 -9.72 -14.65
CA HIS A 244 0.05 -10.29 -15.69
C HIS A 244 -1.46 -10.25 -15.38
N ASN A 245 -2.19 -9.42 -16.13
CA ASN A 245 -3.64 -9.35 -16.12
C ASN A 245 -4.21 -9.30 -17.56
N HIS A 246 -5.55 -9.28 -17.65
CA HIS A 246 -6.25 -8.71 -18.78
C HIS A 246 -7.35 -7.75 -18.28
N ALA A 247 -6.93 -6.58 -17.81
CA ALA A 247 -7.71 -5.70 -16.93
C ALA A 247 -9.13 -5.40 -17.43
N LYS A 248 -9.29 -5.17 -18.74
CA LYS A 248 -10.60 -4.91 -19.35
C LYS A 248 -11.65 -6.01 -19.14
N TYR A 249 -11.24 -7.23 -18.79
CA TYR A 249 -12.13 -8.36 -18.48
C TYR A 249 -12.46 -8.48 -16.99
N ASN A 250 -11.94 -7.61 -16.13
CA ASN A 250 -12.10 -7.71 -14.67
C ASN A 250 -13.49 -7.36 -14.15
N LEU A 251 -14.39 -6.91 -15.03
CA LEU A 251 -15.83 -6.87 -14.77
C LEU A 251 -16.50 -8.26 -14.82
N ILE A 252 -15.81 -9.27 -15.37
CA ILE A 252 -16.37 -10.59 -15.60
C ILE A 252 -16.01 -11.50 -14.43
N PRO A 253 -17.02 -12.15 -13.82
CA PRO A 253 -16.82 -13.07 -12.73
C PRO A 253 -16.01 -14.31 -13.11
N LEU A 254 -15.32 -14.91 -12.13
CA LEU A 254 -14.73 -16.25 -12.25
C LEU A 254 -15.69 -17.25 -12.92
N TRP A 255 -15.21 -17.96 -13.94
CA TRP A 255 -16.03 -18.77 -14.83
C TRP A 255 -16.20 -20.20 -14.32
N ASP A 256 -17.44 -20.54 -13.92
CA ASP A 256 -17.86 -21.94 -13.79
C ASP A 256 -18.08 -22.56 -15.17
N HIS A 257 -17.03 -23.15 -15.74
CA HIS A 257 -17.11 -23.82 -17.03
C HIS A 257 -17.77 -25.20 -16.99
N GLY A 258 -17.86 -25.84 -15.82
CA GLY A 258 -18.47 -27.17 -15.63
C GLY A 258 -17.87 -28.30 -16.48
N THR A 259 -16.67 -28.12 -17.01
CA THR A 259 -15.93 -29.12 -17.80
C THR A 259 -14.84 -29.81 -16.96
N ASP A 260 -14.19 -30.81 -17.54
CA ASP A 260 -13.00 -31.47 -16.96
C ASP A 260 -11.70 -30.77 -17.42
N GLY A 261 -11.78 -29.46 -17.71
CA GLY A 261 -10.67 -28.67 -18.22
C GLY A 261 -10.35 -28.86 -19.68
N TRP A 262 -9.17 -28.39 -20.03
CA TRP A 262 -8.58 -28.44 -21.36
C TRP A 262 -7.09 -28.74 -21.27
N ASP A 263 -6.49 -29.16 -22.39
CA ASP A 263 -5.04 -29.36 -22.42
C ASP A 263 -4.28 -28.07 -22.71
N ASN A 264 -4.91 -27.08 -23.35
CA ASN A 264 -4.28 -25.82 -23.77
C ASN A 264 -5.28 -24.72 -24.10
N ARG A 265 -4.77 -23.49 -24.25
CA ARG A 265 -5.56 -22.28 -24.55
C ARG A 265 -6.46 -22.35 -25.77
N TYR A 266 -6.00 -23.01 -26.84
CA TYR A 266 -6.74 -23.08 -28.09
C TYR A 266 -8.06 -23.85 -27.93
N GLN A 267 -8.10 -24.80 -27.00
CA GLN A 267 -9.28 -25.62 -26.79
C GLN A 267 -10.40 -24.82 -26.10
N TRP A 268 -10.13 -24.11 -25.00
CA TRP A 268 -11.16 -23.32 -24.32
C TRP A 268 -11.57 -22.08 -25.13
N GLN A 269 -10.64 -21.45 -25.86
CA GLN A 269 -10.97 -20.35 -26.77
C GLN A 269 -11.95 -20.79 -27.88
N SER A 270 -11.88 -22.05 -28.28
CA SER A 270 -12.78 -22.64 -29.29
C SER A 270 -14.09 -23.18 -28.71
N TYR A 271 -14.19 -23.27 -27.37
CA TYR A 271 -15.38 -23.80 -26.71
C TYR A 271 -16.54 -22.83 -26.85
N SER A 272 -17.72 -23.33 -27.23
CA SER A 272 -18.87 -22.46 -27.47
C SER A 272 -19.36 -21.71 -26.22
N GLY A 273 -19.12 -22.24 -25.02
CA GLY A 273 -19.49 -21.57 -23.77
C GLY A 273 -18.59 -20.38 -23.40
N TYR A 274 -17.42 -20.25 -24.04
CA TYR A 274 -16.48 -19.17 -23.78
C TYR A 274 -17.06 -17.79 -24.14
N SER A 275 -17.77 -17.68 -25.27
CA SER A 275 -18.41 -16.42 -25.66
C SER A 275 -19.52 -16.02 -24.69
N ASP A 276 -20.27 -17.01 -24.18
CA ASP A 276 -21.37 -16.76 -23.26
C ASP A 276 -20.84 -16.31 -21.89
N ALA A 277 -19.73 -16.89 -21.42
CA ALA A 277 -19.08 -16.53 -20.17
C ALA A 277 -18.57 -15.07 -20.15
N LYS A 278 -18.26 -14.51 -21.31
CA LYS A 278 -17.77 -13.13 -21.45
C LYS A 278 -18.86 -12.10 -21.66
N ASP A 279 -20.09 -12.54 -21.91
CA ASP A 279 -21.20 -11.65 -22.24
C ASP A 279 -21.90 -11.15 -20.96
N ILE A 280 -21.30 -10.11 -20.36
CA ILE A 280 -21.89 -9.36 -19.25
C ILE A 280 -22.84 -8.25 -19.71
N GLY A 281 -23.16 -8.15 -21.01
CA GLY A 281 -24.02 -7.09 -21.55
C GLY A 281 -23.40 -5.68 -21.60
N CYS A 282 -22.21 -5.49 -21.03
CA CYS A 282 -21.47 -4.24 -21.00
C CYS A 282 -20.36 -4.18 -22.07
N SER A 283 -19.98 -2.96 -22.46
CA SER A 283 -18.76 -2.75 -23.24
C SER A 283 -17.55 -2.97 -22.33
N LEU A 284 -16.60 -3.76 -22.80
CA LEU A 284 -15.32 -3.98 -22.11
C LEU A 284 -14.24 -2.97 -22.56
N TYR A 285 -14.59 -2.00 -23.39
CA TYR A 285 -13.68 -0.98 -23.92
C TYR A 285 -14.08 0.43 -23.50
N ASP A 286 -15.05 0.53 -22.59
CA ASP A 286 -15.48 1.79 -21.99
C ASP A 286 -14.52 2.14 -20.83
N SER A 287 -14.29 3.43 -20.60
CA SER A 287 -13.45 3.92 -19.49
C SER A 287 -13.90 3.35 -18.14
N SER A 288 -15.22 3.21 -17.93
CA SER A 288 -15.80 2.62 -16.72
C SER A 288 -15.32 1.20 -16.44
N ALA A 289 -15.03 0.41 -17.49
CA ALA A 289 -14.54 -0.95 -17.34
C ALA A 289 -13.08 -0.99 -16.86
N MET A 290 -12.26 -0.08 -17.38
CA MET A 290 -10.86 0.04 -16.96
C MET A 290 -10.73 0.63 -15.56
N ARG A 291 -11.51 1.68 -15.25
CA ARG A 291 -11.52 2.29 -13.91
C ARG A 291 -11.97 1.32 -12.83
N PHE A 292 -12.98 0.49 -13.10
CA PHE A 292 -13.33 -0.62 -12.20
C PHE A 292 -12.20 -1.64 -12.05
N ALA A 293 -11.50 -1.96 -13.14
CA ALA A 293 -10.40 -2.91 -13.12
C ALA A 293 -9.21 -2.42 -12.29
N GLU A 294 -8.85 -1.14 -12.39
CA GLU A 294 -7.81 -0.52 -11.57
C GLU A 294 -8.25 -0.40 -10.11
N LEU A 295 -9.51 -0.03 -9.85
CA LEU A 295 -10.07 -0.02 -8.49
C LEU A 295 -9.98 -1.42 -7.84
N ARG A 296 -10.29 -2.48 -8.59
CA ARG A 296 -10.14 -3.86 -8.13
C ARG A 296 -8.68 -4.22 -7.84
N ALA A 297 -7.74 -3.71 -8.63
CA ALA A 297 -6.31 -3.93 -8.40
C ALA A 297 -5.84 -3.22 -7.11
N VAL A 298 -6.11 -1.92 -6.96
CA VAL A 298 -5.71 -1.16 -5.76
C VAL A 298 -6.41 -1.65 -4.50
N ALA A 299 -7.65 -2.13 -4.59
CA ALA A 299 -8.33 -2.76 -3.45
C ALA A 299 -7.57 -3.99 -2.89
N GLY A 300 -6.75 -4.64 -3.73
CA GLY A 300 -5.86 -5.73 -3.34
C GLY A 300 -4.41 -5.33 -3.11
N GLY A 301 -4.11 -4.03 -2.99
CA GLY A 301 -2.76 -3.49 -2.75
C GLY A 301 -1.92 -3.27 -4.01
N ASN A 302 -2.46 -3.49 -5.21
CA ASN A 302 -1.67 -3.32 -6.42
C ASN A 302 -1.55 -1.83 -6.80
N THR A 303 -0.33 -1.32 -6.87
CA THR A 303 -0.01 0.05 -7.33
C THR A 303 0.37 0.09 -8.80
N ALA A 304 0.63 -1.07 -9.40
CA ALA A 304 0.91 -1.22 -10.83
C ALA A 304 0.31 -2.52 -11.38
N LEU A 305 -0.09 -2.51 -12.66
CA LEU A 305 -0.58 -3.69 -13.37
C LEU A 305 -0.16 -3.76 -14.84
N GLN A 306 0.00 -4.99 -15.33
CA GLN A 306 0.23 -5.35 -16.73
C GLN A 306 -1.07 -5.86 -17.37
N GLY A 307 -1.37 -5.47 -18.61
CA GLY A 307 -2.42 -6.11 -19.42
C GLY A 307 -3.71 -5.30 -19.56
N SER A 308 -3.58 -4.00 -19.61
CA SER A 308 -4.64 -3.03 -19.78
C SER A 308 -5.14 -2.88 -21.21
N SER A 309 -6.18 -2.07 -21.36
CA SER A 309 -6.74 -1.73 -22.65
C SER A 309 -5.77 -0.88 -23.47
N THR A 310 -5.84 -1.02 -24.79
CA THR A 310 -5.13 -0.16 -25.77
C THR A 310 -6.06 0.91 -26.37
N SER A 311 -7.23 1.11 -25.78
CA SER A 311 -8.22 2.10 -26.17
C SER A 311 -8.68 2.88 -24.96
N SER A 312 -8.94 4.18 -25.15
CA SER A 312 -9.31 5.12 -24.09
C SER A 312 -8.25 5.24 -23.00
N THR A 313 -6.96 5.11 -23.35
CA THR A 313 -5.86 5.12 -22.38
C THR A 313 -5.83 6.43 -21.61
N ASP A 314 -6.05 7.54 -22.28
CA ASP A 314 -6.22 8.90 -21.76
C ASP A 314 -7.23 9.02 -20.60
N THR A 315 -8.17 8.08 -20.46
CA THR A 315 -9.20 8.10 -19.40
C THR A 315 -8.84 7.32 -18.14
N PHE A 316 -7.73 6.55 -18.12
CA PHE A 316 -7.37 5.71 -16.98
C PHE A 316 -5.86 5.61 -16.72
N GLU A 317 -5.03 5.91 -17.71
CA GLU A 317 -3.58 5.67 -17.66
C GLU A 317 -2.86 6.31 -16.45
N THR A 318 -3.49 7.29 -15.82
CA THR A 318 -2.92 8.13 -14.76
C THR A 318 -3.86 8.28 -13.56
N MET A 319 -4.73 7.29 -13.35
CA MET A 319 -5.77 7.39 -12.33
C MET A 319 -5.41 6.66 -11.04
N LEU A 320 -5.53 5.33 -11.04
CA LEU A 320 -5.54 4.55 -9.80
C LEU A 320 -4.31 3.66 -9.65
N ALA A 321 -3.79 3.12 -10.75
CA ALA A 321 -2.61 2.25 -10.74
C ALA A 321 -1.76 2.50 -11.98
N ARG A 322 -0.44 2.36 -11.82
CA ARG A 322 0.50 2.45 -12.95
C ARG A 322 0.24 1.34 -13.95
N ASN A 323 0.25 1.71 -15.22
CA ASN A 323 0.03 0.77 -16.30
C ASN A 323 1.34 0.36 -16.96
N ILE A 324 1.80 -0.86 -16.72
CA ILE A 324 3.18 -1.28 -17.01
C ILE A 324 3.57 -1.12 -18.49
N GLU A 325 2.66 -1.39 -19.42
CA GLU A 325 2.92 -1.23 -20.86
C GLU A 325 2.63 0.17 -21.41
N LEU A 326 2.32 1.15 -20.56
CA LEU A 326 2.16 2.55 -20.95
C LEU A 326 3.37 3.37 -20.48
N TYR A 327 3.38 4.64 -20.85
CA TYR A 327 4.48 5.55 -20.54
C TYR A 327 4.61 5.78 -19.03
N ASN A 328 5.71 5.31 -18.43
CA ASN A 328 6.02 5.53 -17.01
C ASN A 328 7.49 5.94 -16.87
N PHE A 329 7.79 6.77 -15.87
CA PHE A 329 9.17 7.16 -15.53
C PHE A 329 9.99 7.70 -16.72
N GLY A 330 9.33 8.38 -17.65
CA GLY A 330 9.96 9.00 -18.81
C GLY A 330 10.26 8.05 -19.99
N LYS A 331 9.69 6.84 -20.00
CA LYS A 331 9.97 5.81 -21.02
C LYS A 331 8.73 4.96 -21.35
N ASP A 332 8.75 4.38 -22.54
CA ASP A 332 7.79 3.37 -23.01
C ASP A 332 8.51 2.32 -23.88
N TYR A 333 9.18 1.38 -23.22
CA TYR A 333 9.95 0.32 -23.88
C TYR A 333 9.53 -1.09 -23.45
N ILE A 334 8.27 -1.22 -23.05
CA ILE A 334 7.67 -2.49 -22.65
C ILE A 334 6.74 -2.95 -23.77
N HIS A 335 6.91 -4.19 -24.21
CA HIS A 335 6.12 -4.77 -25.29
C HIS A 335 5.30 -5.94 -24.80
N THR A 336 4.13 -6.15 -25.41
CA THR A 336 3.22 -7.24 -25.06
C THR A 336 2.74 -8.00 -26.30
N LYS A 337 2.75 -9.33 -26.24
CA LYS A 337 2.13 -10.20 -27.23
C LYS A 337 1.30 -11.29 -26.56
N VAL A 338 -0.02 -11.19 -26.73
CA VAL A 338 -1.00 -12.15 -26.19
C VAL A 338 -1.36 -13.26 -27.20
N THR A 339 -1.26 -12.97 -28.50
CA THR A 339 -1.64 -13.93 -29.56
C THR A 339 -0.58 -15.00 -29.76
N GLU A 340 -0.98 -16.13 -30.36
CA GLU A 340 -0.08 -17.24 -30.72
C GLU A 340 1.19 -16.71 -31.40
N LEU A 341 2.34 -17.27 -31.03
CA LEU A 341 3.62 -16.95 -31.65
C LEU A 341 3.78 -17.74 -32.95
N GLU A 342 3.51 -17.10 -34.08
CA GLU A 342 3.58 -17.77 -35.38
C GLU A 342 5.03 -18.05 -35.81
N SER A 343 5.23 -19.15 -36.55
CA SER A 343 6.58 -19.57 -36.98
C SER A 343 7.32 -18.55 -37.87
N ASP A 344 6.62 -17.62 -38.50
CA ASP A 344 7.18 -16.56 -39.35
C ASP A 344 7.20 -15.19 -38.64
N TYR A 345 6.90 -15.14 -37.34
CA TYR A 345 6.99 -13.91 -36.54
C TYR A 345 8.44 -13.42 -36.46
N SER A 346 8.69 -12.21 -36.96
CA SER A 346 10.06 -11.67 -37.04
C SER A 346 10.59 -11.14 -35.70
N GLY A 347 9.71 -10.55 -34.87
CA GLY A 347 10.05 -9.86 -33.62
C GLY A 347 11.18 -8.82 -33.77
N GLN A 348 11.24 -8.10 -34.90
CA GLN A 348 12.36 -7.20 -35.18
C GLN A 348 12.51 -6.07 -34.15
N HIS A 349 11.40 -5.52 -33.65
CA HIS A 349 11.42 -4.50 -32.59
C HIS A 349 12.03 -5.04 -31.29
N ILE A 350 11.74 -6.29 -30.91
CA ILE A 350 12.37 -6.96 -29.76
C ILE A 350 13.88 -7.11 -29.97
N LYS A 351 14.30 -7.54 -31.16
CA LYS A 351 15.71 -7.72 -31.50
C LYS A 351 16.48 -6.40 -31.51
N ASP A 352 15.86 -5.37 -32.08
CA ASP A 352 16.46 -4.04 -32.17
C ASP A 352 16.55 -3.41 -30.78
N GLY A 353 15.49 -3.48 -29.98
CA GLY A 353 15.45 -2.98 -28.60
C GLY A 353 16.44 -3.71 -27.67
N ASN A 354 16.52 -5.05 -27.75
CA ASN A 354 17.53 -5.80 -27.00
C ASN A 354 18.96 -5.42 -27.44
N ALA A 355 19.20 -5.23 -28.74
CA ALA A 355 20.51 -4.87 -29.25
C ALA A 355 20.91 -3.42 -28.92
N SER A 356 19.95 -2.49 -28.83
CA SER A 356 20.17 -1.10 -28.42
C SER A 356 20.28 -0.94 -26.90
N GLY A 357 19.72 -1.88 -26.14
CA GLY A 357 19.55 -1.77 -24.68
C GLY A 357 18.37 -0.87 -24.30
N GLU A 358 17.46 -0.60 -25.24
CA GLU A 358 16.24 0.16 -24.99
C GLU A 358 15.10 -0.74 -24.53
N LEU A 359 15.09 -2.04 -24.86
CA LEU A 359 14.03 -2.95 -24.41
C LEU A 359 14.09 -3.13 -22.89
N ASP A 360 13.02 -2.77 -22.19
CA ASP A 360 12.91 -2.96 -20.74
C ASP A 360 12.25 -4.31 -20.41
N ALA A 361 11.17 -4.67 -21.11
CA ALA A 361 10.53 -5.98 -20.97
C ALA A 361 9.71 -6.38 -22.21
N TRP A 362 9.54 -7.69 -22.41
CA TRP A 362 8.61 -8.25 -23.39
C TRP A 362 7.73 -9.35 -22.78
N PHE A 363 6.48 -9.01 -22.49
CA PHE A 363 5.47 -9.93 -21.99
C PHE A 363 4.90 -10.77 -23.12
N LEU A 364 5.01 -12.09 -23.00
CA LEU A 364 4.62 -13.05 -24.02
C LEU A 364 3.84 -14.21 -23.42
N HIS A 365 2.56 -14.35 -23.80
CA HIS A 365 1.81 -15.59 -23.58
C HIS A 365 2.43 -16.72 -24.38
N LEU A 366 2.98 -17.70 -23.66
CA LEU A 366 3.67 -18.84 -24.27
C LEU A 366 3.51 -20.09 -23.41
N ALA A 367 3.35 -21.22 -24.08
CA ALA A 367 3.21 -22.52 -23.43
C ALA A 367 2.07 -22.57 -22.40
N GLU A 368 0.96 -21.89 -22.71
CA GLU A 368 -0.25 -21.87 -21.89
C GLU A 368 -1.08 -23.15 -22.11
N GLY A 369 -0.71 -24.19 -21.37
CA GLY A 369 -1.31 -25.51 -21.41
C GLY A 369 -0.35 -26.57 -20.86
N ILE A 370 -0.82 -27.81 -20.76
CA ILE A 370 -0.09 -28.96 -20.17
C ILE A 370 0.37 -29.98 -21.23
N ASP A 371 0.29 -29.60 -22.51
CA ASP A 371 0.57 -30.50 -23.63
C ASP A 371 1.80 -30.12 -24.45
N GLU A 372 2.23 -31.06 -25.30
CA GLU A 372 3.36 -30.86 -26.22
C GLU A 372 3.10 -29.73 -27.22
N SER A 373 1.85 -29.45 -27.57
CA SER A 373 1.53 -28.34 -28.48
C SER A 373 1.93 -27.00 -27.85
N SER A 374 1.62 -26.83 -26.57
CA SER A 374 1.96 -25.64 -25.79
C SER A 374 3.47 -25.54 -25.59
N ARG A 375 4.14 -26.64 -25.18
CA ARG A 375 5.61 -26.68 -25.05
C ARG A 375 6.33 -26.29 -26.34
N ALA A 376 5.83 -26.75 -27.49
CA ALA A 376 6.46 -26.51 -28.79
C ALA A 376 6.46 -25.04 -29.24
N GLU A 377 5.67 -24.16 -28.63
CA GLU A 377 5.72 -22.73 -28.89
C GLU A 377 7.09 -22.13 -28.49
N PHE A 378 7.74 -22.70 -27.47
CA PHE A 378 9.09 -22.31 -27.06
C PHE A 378 10.13 -22.58 -28.15
N ASP A 379 9.96 -23.63 -28.96
CA ASP A 379 10.86 -23.91 -30.09
C ASP A 379 10.78 -22.79 -31.15
N ILE A 380 9.62 -22.14 -31.29
CA ILE A 380 9.42 -21.01 -32.21
C ILE A 380 10.16 -19.77 -31.69
N LEU A 381 10.04 -19.47 -30.39
CA LEU A 381 10.77 -18.39 -29.73
C LEU A 381 12.28 -18.52 -29.96
N VAL A 382 12.83 -19.71 -29.70
CA VAL A 382 14.26 -20.00 -29.89
C VAL A 382 14.64 -19.97 -31.38
N GLY A 383 13.84 -20.61 -32.24
CA GLY A 383 14.10 -20.70 -33.67
C GLY A 383 14.10 -19.35 -34.40
N ASN A 384 13.43 -18.35 -33.82
CA ASN A 384 13.36 -16.99 -34.32
C ASN A 384 14.37 -16.03 -33.68
N ASP A 385 15.30 -16.51 -32.86
CA ASP A 385 16.28 -15.69 -32.13
C ASP A 385 15.58 -14.62 -31.24
N LEU A 386 14.54 -15.03 -30.52
CA LEU A 386 13.73 -14.14 -29.66
C LEU A 386 13.80 -14.49 -28.17
N LEU A 387 14.56 -15.53 -27.79
CA LEU A 387 14.87 -15.81 -26.39
C LEU A 387 15.95 -14.84 -25.91
N VAL A 388 15.51 -13.72 -25.32
CA VAL A 388 16.33 -12.62 -24.78
C VAL A 388 16.14 -12.50 -23.27
N GLY A 389 16.99 -11.71 -22.58
CA GLY A 389 16.93 -11.59 -21.12
C GLY A 389 15.70 -10.83 -20.61
N GLU A 390 15.20 -9.90 -21.42
CA GLU A 390 14.04 -9.05 -21.11
C GLU A 390 12.71 -9.77 -21.40
N VAL A 391 12.73 -11.05 -21.77
CA VAL A 391 11.50 -11.80 -22.01
C VAL A 391 10.83 -12.20 -20.69
N VAL A 392 9.54 -11.93 -20.60
CA VAL A 392 8.65 -12.40 -19.54
C VAL A 392 7.69 -13.40 -20.16
N ILE A 393 7.88 -14.68 -19.85
CA ILE A 393 6.98 -15.73 -20.28
C ILE A 393 5.77 -15.78 -19.34
N VAL A 394 4.59 -15.54 -19.90
CA VAL A 394 3.33 -15.59 -19.15
C VAL A 394 2.81 -17.02 -19.15
N HIS A 395 2.43 -17.50 -17.96
CA HIS A 395 2.11 -18.89 -17.61
C HIS A 395 3.32 -19.83 -17.68
N GLY A 396 3.78 -20.18 -18.89
CA GLY A 396 4.86 -21.16 -19.06
C GLY A 396 4.50 -22.59 -18.62
N THR A 397 3.21 -22.93 -18.51
CA THR A 397 2.71 -24.19 -17.92
C THR A 397 3.24 -25.44 -18.63
N GLY A 398 3.42 -25.38 -19.95
CA GLY A 398 3.89 -26.51 -20.75
C GLY A 398 5.40 -26.69 -20.75
N LEU A 399 6.16 -25.75 -20.17
CA LEU A 399 7.62 -25.79 -20.19
C LEU A 399 8.16 -26.92 -19.31
N THR A 400 9.21 -27.58 -19.79
CA THR A 400 9.93 -28.60 -19.02
C THR A 400 11.25 -28.04 -18.53
N GLN A 401 11.99 -28.81 -17.74
CA GLN A 401 13.35 -28.44 -17.31
C GLN A 401 14.25 -27.96 -18.47
N THR A 402 14.10 -28.51 -19.69
CA THR A 402 14.96 -28.09 -20.81
C THR A 402 14.69 -26.64 -21.22
N GLU A 403 13.42 -26.27 -21.35
CA GLU A 403 13.02 -24.91 -21.70
C GLU A 403 13.25 -23.94 -20.54
N LEU A 404 12.96 -24.35 -19.30
CA LEU A 404 13.19 -23.54 -18.10
C LEU A 404 14.68 -23.24 -17.88
N SER A 405 15.56 -24.21 -18.13
CA SER A 405 17.01 -24.02 -18.08
C SER A 405 17.48 -23.01 -19.14
N ALA A 406 16.93 -23.07 -20.36
CA ALA A 406 17.25 -22.10 -21.40
C ALA A 406 16.74 -20.69 -21.08
N LEU A 407 15.57 -20.58 -20.44
CA LEU A 407 15.03 -19.30 -19.96
C LEU A 407 15.89 -18.71 -18.83
N GLY A 408 16.30 -19.53 -17.86
CA GLY A 408 17.20 -19.12 -16.79
C GLY A 408 18.59 -18.71 -17.29
N ASP A 409 19.14 -19.43 -18.28
CA ASP A 409 20.45 -19.13 -18.89
C ASP A 409 20.52 -17.72 -19.53
N VAL A 410 19.39 -17.18 -20.01
CA VAL A 410 19.32 -15.81 -20.56
C VAL A 410 18.91 -14.77 -19.53
N GLY A 411 18.53 -15.18 -18.32
CA GLY A 411 18.02 -14.30 -17.27
C GLY A 411 16.54 -13.89 -17.47
N GLY A 412 15.78 -14.68 -18.23
CA GLY A 412 14.36 -14.40 -18.48
C GLY A 412 13.49 -14.67 -17.26
N SER A 413 12.25 -14.16 -17.31
CA SER A 413 11.29 -14.22 -16.22
C SER A 413 10.04 -15.04 -16.55
N LEU A 414 9.33 -15.47 -15.52
CA LEU A 414 7.99 -16.08 -15.60
C LEU A 414 6.98 -15.24 -14.83
N ALA A 415 5.83 -14.95 -15.45
CA ALA A 415 4.63 -14.50 -14.75
C ALA A 415 3.72 -15.71 -14.51
N TRP A 416 3.71 -16.20 -13.28
CA TRP A 416 2.99 -17.40 -12.84
C TRP A 416 1.59 -17.03 -12.33
N SER A 417 0.57 -17.71 -12.87
CA SER A 417 -0.85 -17.50 -12.53
C SER A 417 -1.49 -18.81 -12.10
N PRO A 418 -1.15 -19.34 -10.91
CA PRO A 418 -1.59 -20.65 -10.47
C PRO A 418 -3.10 -20.83 -10.43
N THR A 419 -3.89 -19.82 -10.05
CA THR A 419 -5.36 -19.93 -10.00
C THR A 419 -5.93 -20.19 -11.39
N SER A 420 -5.50 -19.41 -12.37
CA SER A 420 -5.90 -19.56 -13.78
C SER A 420 -5.47 -20.91 -14.35
N ASN A 421 -4.22 -21.32 -14.10
CA ASN A 421 -3.71 -22.59 -14.58
C ASN A 421 -4.45 -23.79 -13.99
N LEU A 422 -4.66 -23.81 -12.67
CA LEU A 422 -5.36 -24.90 -12.00
C LEU A 422 -6.83 -24.95 -12.43
N LEU A 423 -7.50 -23.80 -12.59
CA LEU A 423 -8.90 -23.78 -13.02
C LEU A 423 -9.05 -24.30 -14.47
N LEU A 424 -8.18 -23.89 -15.39
CA LEU A 424 -8.33 -24.24 -16.82
C LEU A 424 -7.72 -25.60 -17.18
N TYR A 425 -6.60 -25.98 -16.56
CA TYR A 425 -5.77 -27.12 -16.98
C TYR A 425 -5.63 -28.20 -15.91
N GLY A 426 -5.96 -27.90 -14.65
CA GLY A 426 -5.87 -28.83 -13.52
C GLY A 426 -4.47 -29.10 -12.99
N ASP A 427 -3.46 -28.45 -13.57
CA ASP A 427 -2.06 -28.42 -13.15
C ASP A 427 -1.48 -27.03 -13.43
N THR A 428 -0.29 -26.74 -12.91
CA THR A 428 0.38 -25.45 -13.11
C THR A 428 1.86 -25.63 -13.45
N THR A 429 2.54 -24.54 -13.76
CA THR A 429 3.95 -24.48 -14.15
C THR A 429 4.83 -25.16 -13.11
N ASP A 430 5.85 -25.91 -13.56
CA ASP A 430 6.86 -26.53 -12.68
C ASP A 430 7.81 -25.47 -12.10
N ILE A 431 7.25 -24.68 -11.18
CA ILE A 431 7.88 -23.48 -10.63
C ILE A 431 9.07 -23.84 -9.71
N ALA A 432 9.06 -25.04 -9.12
CA ALA A 432 10.19 -25.56 -8.36
C ALA A 432 11.40 -25.80 -9.28
N THR A 433 11.19 -26.38 -10.46
CA THR A 433 12.26 -26.49 -11.46
C THR A 433 12.65 -25.11 -12.00
N ALA A 434 11.70 -24.22 -12.29
CA ALA A 434 12.01 -22.88 -12.78
C ALA A 434 12.94 -22.12 -11.81
N LYS A 435 12.63 -22.15 -10.51
CA LYS A 435 13.46 -21.59 -9.45
C LYS A 435 14.85 -22.23 -9.40
N ALA A 436 14.91 -23.56 -9.46
CA ALA A 436 16.19 -24.29 -9.44
C ALA A 436 17.09 -24.00 -10.64
N GLU A 437 16.49 -23.66 -11.79
CA GLU A 437 17.18 -23.28 -13.02
C GLU A 437 17.50 -21.76 -13.08
N GLY A 438 17.14 -20.98 -12.07
CA GLY A 438 17.47 -19.56 -11.96
C GLY A 438 16.56 -18.62 -12.75
N VAL A 439 15.36 -19.07 -13.11
CA VAL A 439 14.33 -18.20 -13.71
C VAL A 439 13.80 -17.23 -12.66
N ASN A 440 13.67 -15.95 -13.00
CA ASN A 440 12.98 -14.98 -12.14
C ASN A 440 11.47 -15.24 -12.13
N ILE A 441 10.86 -15.31 -10.96
CA ILE A 441 9.45 -15.73 -10.81
C ILE A 441 8.65 -14.55 -10.25
N MET A 442 7.59 -14.21 -10.95
CA MET A 442 6.61 -13.19 -10.59
C MET A 442 5.22 -13.84 -10.53
N ILE A 443 4.32 -13.32 -9.69
CA ILE A 443 2.97 -13.88 -9.50
C ILE A 443 1.94 -12.84 -9.93
N GLY A 444 1.04 -13.22 -10.83
CA GLY A 444 -0.04 -12.36 -11.32
C GLY A 444 -1.35 -13.13 -11.51
N PRO A 445 -2.51 -12.51 -11.25
CA PRO A 445 -3.81 -13.16 -11.27
C PRO A 445 -4.25 -13.64 -12.66
N ASP A 446 -3.73 -13.11 -13.77
CA ASP A 446 -4.30 -13.25 -15.12
C ASP A 446 -5.66 -12.50 -15.20
N TRP A 447 -6.62 -12.95 -16.01
CA TRP A 447 -7.94 -12.33 -16.17
C TRP A 447 -9.02 -12.82 -15.20
N GLY A 448 -9.99 -11.95 -14.89
CA GLY A 448 -11.11 -12.24 -13.98
C GLY A 448 -11.83 -13.59 -14.14
N PRO A 449 -12.10 -14.09 -15.37
CA PRO A 449 -12.77 -15.38 -15.57
C PRO A 449 -12.00 -16.64 -15.15
N SER A 450 -10.69 -16.58 -14.90
CA SER A 450 -9.96 -17.72 -14.32
C SER A 450 -8.97 -17.35 -13.21
N GLY A 451 -8.74 -16.08 -12.99
CA GLY A 451 -7.77 -15.53 -12.05
C GLY A 451 -8.35 -15.03 -10.73
N SER A 452 -7.44 -14.76 -9.77
CA SER A 452 -7.76 -14.04 -8.54
C SER A 452 -8.12 -12.57 -8.78
N LYS A 453 -8.49 -11.84 -7.71
CA LYS A 453 -8.80 -10.41 -7.79
C LYS A 453 -7.59 -9.47 -7.82
N SER A 454 -6.44 -9.92 -7.29
CA SER A 454 -5.20 -9.15 -7.25
C SER A 454 -3.99 -10.09 -7.06
N SER A 455 -2.77 -9.56 -7.13
CA SER A 455 -1.55 -10.33 -6.82
C SER A 455 -1.54 -10.82 -5.38
N MET A 456 -2.02 -9.99 -4.43
CA MET A 456 -2.17 -10.39 -3.03
C MET A 456 -3.10 -11.59 -2.89
N HIS A 457 -4.23 -11.64 -3.61
CA HIS A 457 -5.13 -12.80 -3.57
C HIS A 457 -4.57 -14.02 -4.30
N GLU A 458 -3.79 -13.84 -5.38
CA GLU A 458 -3.13 -14.92 -6.10
C GLU A 458 -2.07 -15.64 -5.23
N LEU A 459 -1.45 -14.94 -4.27
CA LEU A 459 -0.56 -15.55 -3.28
C LEU A 459 -1.18 -16.72 -2.53
N LYS A 460 -2.50 -16.73 -2.30
CA LYS A 460 -3.18 -17.78 -1.52
C LYS A 460 -3.11 -19.12 -2.24
N THR A 461 -3.28 -19.09 -3.56
CA THR A 461 -3.14 -20.30 -4.39
C THR A 461 -1.66 -20.69 -4.52
N ALA A 462 -0.76 -19.71 -4.64
CA ALA A 462 0.69 -19.97 -4.73
C ALA A 462 1.25 -20.61 -3.44
N ASP A 463 0.92 -20.03 -2.27
CA ASP A 463 1.28 -20.50 -0.93
C ASP A 463 0.72 -21.90 -0.67
N TRP A 464 -0.59 -22.11 -0.92
CA TRP A 464 -1.21 -23.42 -0.78
C TRP A 464 -0.50 -24.48 -1.64
N TRP A 465 -0.14 -24.13 -2.88
CA TRP A 465 0.56 -25.03 -3.78
C TRP A 465 1.98 -25.34 -3.31
N ASP A 466 2.70 -24.34 -2.81
CA ASP A 466 4.04 -24.54 -2.27
C ASP A 466 4.03 -25.49 -1.08
N ASP A 467 3.17 -25.23 -0.10
CA ASP A 467 3.02 -26.00 1.13
C ASP A 467 2.59 -27.45 0.88
N ASN A 468 1.57 -27.62 0.03
CA ASN A 468 0.88 -28.91 -0.10
C ASN A 468 1.41 -29.78 -1.23
N VAL A 469 2.12 -29.20 -2.21
CA VAL A 469 2.57 -29.92 -3.43
C VAL A 469 4.08 -29.87 -3.61
N LEU A 470 4.72 -28.71 -3.43
CA LEU A 470 6.15 -28.54 -3.72
C LEU A 470 7.04 -28.90 -2.52
N GLY A 471 6.52 -28.75 -1.31
CA GLY A 471 7.24 -29.01 -0.06
C GLY A 471 8.07 -27.82 0.39
N ASP A 472 7.42 -26.65 0.45
CA ASP A 472 7.93 -25.39 1.01
C ASP A 472 9.22 -24.93 0.30
N VAL A 473 9.17 -24.84 -1.04
CA VAL A 473 10.34 -24.42 -1.81
C VAL A 473 10.54 -22.91 -1.81
N PHE A 474 9.52 -22.11 -1.45
CA PHE A 474 9.61 -20.66 -1.25
C PHE A 474 9.57 -20.31 0.24
N THR A 475 10.29 -19.27 0.62
CA THR A 475 10.05 -18.58 1.89
C THR A 475 8.93 -17.55 1.72
N ASP A 476 8.30 -17.14 2.84
CA ASP A 476 7.33 -16.05 2.82
C ASP A 476 7.94 -14.77 2.18
N TYR A 477 9.21 -14.46 2.47
CA TYR A 477 9.93 -13.35 1.83
C TYR A 477 9.95 -13.48 0.30
N GLU A 478 10.31 -14.66 -0.24
CA GLU A 478 10.38 -14.89 -1.68
C GLU A 478 9.00 -14.80 -2.36
N LEU A 479 7.93 -15.23 -1.68
CA LEU A 479 6.56 -15.05 -2.16
C LEU A 479 6.19 -13.56 -2.26
N VAL A 480 6.56 -12.74 -1.27
CA VAL A 480 6.33 -11.29 -1.30
C VAL A 480 7.21 -10.61 -2.37
N GLN A 481 8.46 -11.05 -2.56
CA GLN A 481 9.30 -10.57 -3.66
C GLN A 481 8.64 -10.80 -5.04
N ALA A 482 7.96 -11.94 -5.21
CA ALA A 482 7.30 -12.30 -6.46
C ALA A 482 6.10 -11.41 -6.82
N ILE A 483 5.61 -10.58 -5.90
CA ILE A 483 4.58 -9.55 -6.15
C ILE A 483 5.10 -8.12 -5.92
N THR A 484 6.42 -7.95 -5.73
CA THR A 484 7.07 -6.64 -5.53
C THR A 484 8.39 -6.54 -6.31
N THR A 485 9.53 -6.83 -5.66
CA THR A 485 10.87 -6.55 -6.19
C THR A 485 11.21 -7.34 -7.45
N ASN A 486 10.72 -8.58 -7.59
CA ASN A 486 11.02 -9.40 -8.75
C ASN A 486 10.47 -8.79 -10.05
N ILE A 487 9.39 -8.01 -9.96
CA ILE A 487 8.80 -7.35 -11.13
C ILE A 487 9.61 -6.12 -11.50
N VAL A 488 9.85 -5.19 -10.57
CA VAL A 488 10.59 -3.95 -10.89
C VAL A 488 12.02 -4.22 -11.35
N ASP A 489 12.63 -5.28 -10.84
CA ASP A 489 13.97 -5.70 -11.27
C ASP A 489 13.93 -6.29 -12.69
N ALA A 490 12.85 -6.96 -13.08
CA ALA A 490 12.67 -7.54 -14.41
C ALA A 490 12.29 -6.53 -15.49
N ILE A 491 11.55 -5.48 -15.13
CA ILE A 491 11.04 -4.46 -16.09
C ILE A 491 11.84 -3.15 -16.07
N GLY A 492 12.98 -3.11 -15.38
CA GLY A 492 13.84 -1.93 -15.35
C GLY A 492 13.35 -0.77 -14.47
N TRP A 493 12.43 -1.03 -13.53
CA TRP A 493 11.84 -0.03 -12.64
C TRP A 493 12.50 0.08 -11.25
N SER A 494 13.55 -0.70 -10.99
CA SER A 494 14.22 -0.75 -9.68
C SER A 494 14.78 0.60 -9.17
N GLU A 495 15.09 1.54 -10.06
CA GLU A 495 15.53 2.90 -9.72
C GLU A 495 14.37 3.89 -9.55
N HIS A 496 13.13 3.42 -9.70
CA HIS A 496 11.93 4.25 -9.70
C HIS A 496 10.92 3.87 -8.62
N THR A 497 10.71 2.57 -8.37
CA THR A 497 9.71 2.08 -7.40
C THR A 497 10.02 0.64 -6.92
N GLY A 498 9.12 0.07 -6.10
CA GLY A 498 9.16 -1.33 -5.65
C GLY A 498 10.02 -1.59 -4.41
N ARG A 499 10.60 -0.54 -3.82
CA ARG A 499 11.31 -0.55 -2.53
C ARG A 499 10.99 0.73 -1.77
N ILE A 500 11.02 0.70 -0.43
CA ILE A 500 10.86 1.90 0.39
C ILE A 500 12.26 2.49 0.64
N GLN A 501 12.69 3.38 -0.24
CA GLN A 501 14.01 4.03 -0.16
C GLN A 501 13.91 5.49 -0.62
N GLU A 502 14.74 6.35 -0.04
CA GLU A 502 14.86 7.75 -0.46
C GLU A 502 15.11 7.87 -1.98
N GLY A 503 14.35 8.74 -2.63
CA GLY A 503 14.46 9.03 -4.06
C GLY A 503 13.62 8.14 -4.97
N LEU A 504 12.90 7.16 -4.44
CA LEU A 504 11.92 6.35 -5.20
C LEU A 504 10.52 6.96 -5.10
N ALA A 505 9.66 6.65 -6.08
CA ALA A 505 8.24 7.01 -6.03
C ALA A 505 7.57 6.35 -4.82
N ALA A 506 6.66 7.09 -4.18
CA ALA A 506 5.88 6.61 -3.05
C ALA A 506 4.70 5.75 -3.54
N ASP A 507 5.02 4.59 -4.12
CA ASP A 507 4.04 3.53 -4.36
C ASP A 507 4.07 2.60 -3.13
N LEU A 508 3.07 2.69 -2.26
CA LEU A 508 3.08 2.06 -0.94
C LEU A 508 1.75 1.33 -0.66
N VAL A 509 1.83 0.27 0.14
CA VAL A 509 0.67 -0.42 0.71
C VAL A 509 0.85 -0.51 2.21
N VAL A 510 -0.20 -0.19 2.95
CA VAL A 510 -0.27 -0.39 4.39
C VAL A 510 -1.27 -1.50 4.68
N LEU A 511 -0.84 -2.51 5.42
CA LEU A 511 -1.68 -3.61 5.88
C LEU A 511 -1.83 -3.57 7.40
N ASP A 512 -2.95 -4.10 7.92
CA ASP A 512 -3.07 -4.44 9.34
C ASP A 512 -1.92 -5.36 9.75
N THR A 513 -1.43 -5.21 10.98
CA THR A 513 -0.37 -6.06 11.53
C THR A 513 -0.98 -7.12 12.44
N PHE A 514 -1.06 -8.35 11.96
CA PHE A 514 -1.58 -9.49 12.73
C PHE A 514 -0.61 -10.69 12.72
N ARG A 515 0.53 -10.57 12.02
CA ARG A 515 1.66 -11.51 12.09
C ARG A 515 2.94 -10.82 12.54
N SER A 516 3.71 -11.53 13.37
CA SER A 516 5.06 -11.12 13.73
C SER A 516 6.02 -11.17 12.54
N ASP A 517 5.89 -12.20 11.70
CA ASP A 517 6.60 -12.26 10.42
C ASP A 517 5.92 -11.30 9.43
N PRO A 518 6.59 -10.23 8.97
CA PRO A 518 6.00 -9.26 8.06
C PRO A 518 5.66 -9.87 6.69
N TYR A 519 6.39 -10.89 6.25
CA TYR A 519 6.14 -11.49 4.94
C TYR A 519 4.94 -12.42 4.99
N ARG A 520 4.81 -13.20 6.07
CA ARG A 520 3.60 -13.99 6.32
C ARG A 520 2.36 -13.10 6.47
N ASN A 521 2.52 -11.90 7.02
CA ASN A 521 1.44 -10.92 7.12
C ASN A 521 0.83 -10.61 5.73
N VAL A 522 1.66 -10.41 4.70
CA VAL A 522 1.19 -10.16 3.32
C VAL A 522 0.52 -11.41 2.72
N VAL A 523 1.11 -12.59 2.91
CA VAL A 523 0.56 -13.85 2.39
C VAL A 523 -0.84 -14.11 2.94
N ASP A 524 -1.06 -13.86 4.23
CA ASP A 524 -2.34 -14.10 4.91
C ASP A 524 -3.34 -12.92 4.79
N ALA A 525 -2.93 -11.75 4.31
CA ALA A 525 -3.78 -10.57 4.20
C ALA A 525 -4.92 -10.72 3.20
N ILE A 526 -6.09 -10.17 3.52
CA ILE A 526 -7.29 -10.16 2.67
C ILE A 526 -7.86 -8.74 2.57
N ASP A 527 -8.99 -8.56 1.88
CA ASP A 527 -9.58 -7.25 1.57
C ASP A 527 -9.69 -6.28 2.79
N PRO A 528 -10.23 -6.68 3.97
CA PRO A 528 -10.30 -5.78 5.13
C PRO A 528 -8.93 -5.34 5.68
N ASP A 529 -7.86 -6.10 5.41
CA ASP A 529 -6.53 -5.83 5.98
C ASP A 529 -5.81 -4.69 5.23
N VAL A 530 -6.26 -4.32 4.03
CA VAL A 530 -5.67 -3.24 3.24
C VAL A 530 -6.09 -1.88 3.81
N ARG A 531 -5.19 -1.25 4.59
CA ARG A 531 -5.44 0.02 5.28
C ARG A 531 -5.27 1.24 4.40
N LEU A 532 -4.29 1.20 3.50
CA LEU A 532 -3.97 2.31 2.62
C LEU A 532 -3.21 1.80 1.41
N VAL A 533 -3.53 2.33 0.24
CA VAL A 533 -2.78 2.16 -1.00
C VAL A 533 -2.47 3.53 -1.54
N VAL A 534 -1.18 3.74 -1.80
CA VAL A 534 -0.62 4.99 -2.26
C VAL A 534 0.04 4.74 -3.61
N VAL A 535 -0.23 5.58 -4.60
CA VAL A 535 0.39 5.51 -5.92
C VAL A 535 0.98 6.89 -6.24
N GLY A 536 2.30 6.97 -6.42
CA GLY A 536 3.06 8.23 -6.52
C GLY A 536 2.75 9.23 -5.41
N GLY A 537 2.58 8.75 -4.18
CA GLY A 537 2.26 9.57 -3.02
C GLY A 537 0.80 9.98 -2.88
N LEU A 538 -0.08 9.66 -3.83
CA LEU A 538 -1.51 9.90 -3.69
C LEU A 538 -2.20 8.72 -3.01
N ALA A 539 -2.99 8.97 -1.98
CA ALA A 539 -3.85 7.97 -1.35
C ALA A 539 -5.04 7.68 -2.27
N VAL A 540 -5.14 6.46 -2.82
CA VAL A 540 -6.18 6.10 -3.81
C VAL A 540 -7.26 5.19 -3.23
N TYR A 541 -6.93 4.43 -2.19
CA TYR A 541 -7.83 3.45 -1.57
C TYR A 541 -7.38 3.15 -0.14
N GLY A 542 -8.30 2.97 0.80
CA GLY A 542 -7.93 2.59 2.17
C GLY A 542 -9.08 2.55 3.17
N ASP A 543 -8.70 2.51 4.45
CA ASP A 543 -9.62 2.73 5.57
C ASP A 543 -10.17 4.15 5.53
N VAL A 544 -11.42 4.30 5.98
CA VAL A 544 -12.16 5.56 5.89
C VAL A 544 -11.46 6.69 6.63
N ASP A 545 -10.95 6.41 7.83
CA ASP A 545 -10.28 7.40 8.68
C ASP A 545 -8.96 7.90 8.09
N ILE A 546 -8.16 6.99 7.49
CA ILE A 546 -6.92 7.35 6.80
C ILE A 546 -7.24 8.17 5.54
N MET A 547 -8.19 7.71 4.73
CA MET A 547 -8.54 8.39 3.48
C MET A 547 -9.11 9.78 3.74
N GLU A 548 -10.03 9.94 4.70
CA GLU A 548 -10.58 11.26 5.09
C GLU A 548 -9.51 12.19 5.71
N ALA A 549 -8.40 11.65 6.23
CA ALA A 549 -7.26 12.43 6.72
C ALA A 549 -6.40 12.98 5.57
N MET A 550 -6.32 12.27 4.45
CA MET A 550 -5.43 12.56 3.33
C MET A 550 -6.13 13.27 2.17
N ASP A 551 -7.45 13.14 2.06
CA ASP A 551 -8.22 13.54 0.90
C ASP A 551 -9.65 13.98 1.31
N ASP A 552 -10.14 15.08 0.73
CA ASP A 552 -11.45 15.66 1.01
C ASP A 552 -12.56 15.27 0.01
N GLU A 553 -12.26 14.49 -1.03
CA GLU A 553 -13.21 14.05 -2.07
C GLU A 553 -13.56 12.55 -2.05
N VAL A 554 -13.22 11.85 -0.97
CA VAL A 554 -13.35 10.39 -0.85
C VAL A 554 -14.80 9.86 -0.90
N GLU A 555 -14.99 8.71 -1.53
CA GLU A 555 -16.24 7.94 -1.54
C GLU A 555 -16.14 6.65 -0.73
N ILE A 556 -17.14 6.43 0.13
CA ILE A 556 -17.24 5.22 0.95
C ILE A 556 -17.73 4.03 0.10
N ILE A 557 -17.00 2.91 0.21
CA ILE A 557 -17.32 1.61 -0.39
C ILE A 557 -17.62 0.60 0.71
N GLU A 558 -18.68 -0.20 0.49
CA GLU A 558 -19.18 -1.19 1.43
C GLU A 558 -18.66 -2.60 1.09
N GLY A 559 -17.98 -3.22 2.05
CA GLY A 559 -17.61 -4.64 2.06
C GLY A 559 -18.53 -5.48 2.95
N VAL A 560 -18.35 -6.81 2.95
CA VAL A 560 -19.07 -7.69 3.88
C VAL A 560 -18.39 -7.65 5.24
N GLY A 561 -18.92 -6.81 6.14
CA GLY A 561 -18.42 -6.69 7.51
C GLY A 561 -17.30 -5.67 7.70
N PHE A 562 -17.00 -4.85 6.70
CA PHE A 562 -16.00 -3.78 6.74
C PHE A 562 -16.37 -2.67 5.76
N THR A 563 -15.78 -1.49 5.93
CA THR A 563 -15.97 -0.31 5.06
C THR A 563 -14.63 0.25 4.64
N LYS A 564 -14.56 0.78 3.42
CA LYS A 564 -13.35 1.36 2.82
C LYS A 564 -13.71 2.67 2.17
N ALA A 565 -12.71 3.45 1.79
CA ALA A 565 -12.85 4.67 1.03
C ALA A 565 -11.91 4.65 -0.19
N THR A 566 -12.28 5.37 -1.23
CA THR A 566 -11.47 5.56 -2.44
C THR A 566 -11.71 6.95 -2.99
N ASP A 567 -10.74 7.50 -3.70
CA ASP A 567 -10.97 8.57 -4.65
C ASP A 567 -10.63 8.08 -6.05
N ILE A 568 -11.66 8.05 -6.90
CA ILE A 568 -11.52 7.69 -8.31
C ILE A 568 -11.74 8.89 -9.23
N THR A 569 -11.88 10.10 -8.69
CA THR A 569 -12.18 11.31 -9.45
C THR A 569 -10.96 12.20 -9.63
N TYR A 570 -10.69 12.60 -10.87
CA TYR A 570 -9.48 13.36 -11.20
C TYR A 570 -9.80 14.51 -12.14
N ASP A 571 -9.52 15.72 -11.69
CA ASP A 571 -9.65 16.93 -12.50
C ASP A 571 -8.67 16.91 -13.67
N GLY A 572 -9.20 17.15 -14.87
CA GLY A 572 -8.42 17.24 -16.10
C GLY A 572 -8.06 15.90 -16.74
N VAL A 573 -8.42 14.75 -16.14
CA VAL A 573 -8.38 13.45 -16.82
C VAL A 573 -9.73 13.21 -17.53
N PRO A 574 -9.77 12.95 -18.85
CA PRO A 574 -11.00 12.67 -19.59
C PRO A 574 -11.85 11.58 -18.92
N GLU A 575 -13.14 11.86 -18.74
CA GLU A 575 -14.13 10.94 -18.13
C GLU A 575 -13.87 10.54 -16.66
N ALA A 576 -12.76 10.98 -16.06
CA ALA A 576 -12.39 10.72 -14.67
C ALA A 576 -13.15 11.60 -13.66
N GLN A 577 -14.18 12.33 -14.07
CA GLN A 577 -15.05 13.11 -13.17
C GLN A 577 -16.24 12.30 -12.66
N GLN A 578 -16.44 11.10 -13.20
CA GLN A 578 -17.52 10.21 -12.78
C GLN A 578 -17.16 9.55 -11.45
N THR A 579 -18.02 9.69 -10.45
CA THR A 579 -17.79 9.10 -9.12
C THR A 579 -17.93 7.56 -9.15
N TYR A 580 -17.41 6.84 -8.15
CA TYR A 580 -17.59 5.41 -7.96
C TYR A 580 -19.07 5.01 -8.01
N ALA A 581 -19.93 5.74 -7.31
CA ALA A 581 -21.37 5.46 -7.31
C ALA A 581 -21.99 5.61 -8.72
N GLU A 582 -21.54 6.60 -9.48
CA GLU A 582 -21.99 6.82 -10.87
C GLU A 582 -21.45 5.74 -11.83
N MET A 583 -20.17 5.38 -11.69
CA MET A 583 -19.54 4.28 -12.45
C MET A 583 -20.27 2.96 -12.21
N LEU A 584 -20.51 2.61 -10.95
CA LEU A 584 -21.21 1.36 -10.61
C LEU A 584 -22.66 1.38 -11.11
N THR A 585 -23.34 2.52 -11.04
CA THR A 585 -24.69 2.67 -11.61
C THR A 585 -24.67 2.44 -13.13
N ALA A 586 -23.72 3.04 -13.85
CA ALA A 586 -23.59 2.85 -15.30
C ALA A 586 -23.32 1.37 -15.67
N LEU A 587 -22.43 0.71 -14.92
CA LEU A 587 -22.14 -0.71 -15.11
C LEU A 587 -23.38 -1.59 -14.83
N GLN A 588 -24.12 -1.31 -13.75
CA GLN A 588 -25.34 -2.04 -13.43
C GLN A 588 -26.44 -1.84 -14.48
N GLU A 589 -26.55 -0.64 -15.05
CA GLU A 589 -27.48 -0.36 -16.14
C GLU A 589 -27.15 -1.13 -17.41
N CYS A 590 -25.86 -1.24 -17.80
CA CYS A 590 -25.48 -2.03 -18.97
C CYS A 590 -25.60 -3.55 -18.73
N ASN A 591 -25.36 -4.02 -17.51
CA ASN A 591 -25.52 -5.44 -17.15
C ASN A 591 -26.99 -5.86 -17.02
N GLN A 592 -27.94 -4.92 -17.06
CA GLN A 592 -29.36 -5.21 -16.85
C GLN A 592 -29.89 -6.24 -17.87
N GLY A 593 -30.25 -7.42 -17.37
CA GLY A 593 -30.82 -8.51 -18.16
C GLY A 593 -29.78 -9.42 -18.83
N ALA A 594 -28.49 -9.21 -18.56
CA ALA A 594 -27.42 -10.13 -18.95
C ALA A 594 -27.53 -11.47 -18.18
N GLY A 595 -26.98 -12.53 -18.76
CA GLY A 595 -26.93 -13.86 -18.14
C GLY A 595 -25.79 -14.02 -17.14
N VAL A 596 -24.72 -13.22 -17.29
CA VAL A 596 -23.54 -13.19 -16.42
C VAL A 596 -23.60 -11.90 -15.59
N PRO A 597 -23.53 -11.98 -14.25
CA PRO A 597 -23.52 -10.79 -13.40
C PRO A 597 -22.19 -10.04 -13.53
N LEU A 598 -22.15 -8.78 -13.07
CA LEU A 598 -20.89 -8.09 -12.82
C LEU A 598 -20.10 -8.78 -11.70
N GLU A 599 -18.78 -8.72 -11.80
CA GLU A 599 -17.87 -9.12 -10.73
C GLU A 599 -18.09 -8.24 -9.48
N TYR A 600 -17.98 -8.87 -8.32
CA TYR A 600 -17.97 -8.18 -7.03
C TYR A 600 -16.55 -7.67 -6.75
N LEU A 601 -16.42 -6.47 -6.17
CA LEU A 601 -15.12 -5.83 -5.99
C LEU A 601 -14.18 -6.64 -5.07
N PHE A 602 -14.68 -7.07 -3.92
CA PHE A 602 -13.87 -7.74 -2.88
C PHE A 602 -13.93 -9.26 -2.98
N THR A 603 -12.89 -9.95 -2.54
CA THR A 603 -12.87 -11.42 -2.48
C THR A 603 -13.65 -11.91 -1.27
N LEU A 604 -13.43 -11.31 -0.09
CA LEU A 604 -14.21 -11.59 1.10
C LEU A 604 -15.69 -11.24 0.88
N GLY A 605 -16.56 -12.22 1.10
CA GLY A 605 -18.00 -12.09 0.86
C GLY A 605 -18.47 -12.50 -0.54
N ASP A 606 -17.55 -12.82 -1.47
CA ASP A 606 -17.91 -13.40 -2.77
C ASP A 606 -18.09 -14.93 -2.67
N GLU A 607 -19.25 -15.37 -2.18
CA GLU A 607 -19.57 -16.81 -2.08
C GLU A 607 -19.42 -17.53 -3.44
N ARG A 608 -19.71 -16.83 -4.55
CA ARG A 608 -19.60 -17.39 -5.90
C ARG A 608 -18.14 -17.68 -6.26
N TYR A 609 -17.21 -16.82 -5.90
CA TYR A 609 -15.77 -17.03 -6.12
C TYR A 609 -15.31 -18.37 -5.51
N PHE A 610 -15.59 -18.57 -4.22
CA PHE A 610 -15.21 -19.81 -3.53
C PHE A 610 -16.00 -21.02 -4.01
N ASP A 611 -17.29 -20.87 -4.33
CA ASP A 611 -18.11 -21.94 -4.89
C ASP A 611 -17.56 -22.46 -6.22
N VAL A 612 -17.12 -21.58 -7.11
CA VAL A 612 -16.54 -21.97 -8.41
C VAL A 612 -15.26 -22.78 -8.18
N LEU A 613 -14.35 -22.31 -7.33
CA LEU A 613 -13.09 -22.99 -7.03
C LEU A 613 -13.31 -24.35 -6.32
N ASN A 614 -14.22 -24.40 -5.35
CA ASN A 614 -14.51 -25.60 -4.57
C ASN A 614 -15.24 -26.68 -5.38
N ASN A 615 -16.05 -26.29 -6.36
CA ASN A 615 -16.80 -27.23 -7.20
C ASN A 615 -16.09 -27.56 -8.53
N SER A 616 -15.03 -26.84 -8.89
CA SER A 616 -14.28 -27.10 -10.12
C SER A 616 -13.51 -28.41 -10.04
N LEU A 617 -13.77 -29.30 -11.02
CA LEU A 617 -13.10 -30.60 -11.13
C LEU A 617 -11.61 -30.45 -11.41
N THR A 618 -11.22 -29.46 -12.19
CA THR A 618 -9.84 -29.16 -12.58
C THR A 618 -9.07 -28.47 -11.47
N PHE A 619 -9.65 -27.43 -10.85
CA PHE A 619 -8.97 -26.73 -9.77
C PHE A 619 -8.61 -27.70 -8.64
N GLN A 620 -9.59 -28.50 -8.22
CA GLN A 620 -9.39 -29.54 -7.22
C GLN A 620 -8.53 -30.70 -7.73
N ASN A 621 -8.81 -31.28 -8.91
CA ASN A 621 -8.09 -32.41 -9.55
C ASN A 621 -7.50 -33.43 -8.56
N GLY A 622 -8.36 -33.96 -7.67
CA GLY A 622 -8.00 -34.98 -6.68
C GLY A 622 -7.34 -34.46 -5.40
N ARG A 623 -7.18 -33.14 -5.26
CA ARG A 623 -6.79 -32.42 -4.05
C ARG A 623 -8.03 -31.94 -3.28
N THR A 624 -7.81 -31.29 -2.16
CA THR A 624 -8.83 -30.67 -1.30
C THR A 624 -8.38 -29.24 -0.97
N ILE A 625 -8.35 -28.38 -1.99
CA ILE A 625 -7.97 -26.98 -1.85
C ILE A 625 -9.15 -26.26 -1.20
N ASP A 626 -8.94 -25.64 -0.04
CA ASP A 626 -9.97 -24.87 0.70
C ASP A 626 -9.43 -23.49 1.06
N LEU A 627 -9.32 -22.62 0.05
CA LEU A 627 -8.77 -21.28 0.25
C LEU A 627 -9.58 -20.46 1.26
N TRP A 628 -10.91 -20.68 1.35
CA TRP A 628 -11.74 -20.00 2.34
C TRP A 628 -11.30 -20.35 3.76
N GLY A 629 -11.29 -21.65 4.09
CA GLY A 629 -10.93 -22.12 5.42
C GLY A 629 -9.49 -21.81 5.80
N ASP A 630 -8.58 -21.81 4.82
CA ASP A 630 -7.15 -21.61 5.05
C ASP A 630 -6.80 -20.12 5.24
N TYR A 631 -7.50 -19.18 4.58
CA TYR A 631 -7.10 -17.75 4.56
C TYR A 631 -8.21 -16.72 4.85
N TYR A 632 -9.48 -17.01 4.53
CA TYR A 632 -10.58 -16.01 4.58
C TYR A 632 -11.56 -16.23 5.74
N ASP A 633 -11.49 -17.35 6.46
CA ASP A 633 -12.30 -17.62 7.65
C ASP A 633 -11.78 -16.84 8.87
N VAL A 634 -11.97 -15.52 8.82
CA VAL A 634 -11.42 -14.56 9.79
C VAL A 634 -12.55 -13.83 10.51
N GLU A 635 -12.34 -13.52 11.79
CA GLU A 635 -13.31 -12.78 12.60
C GLU A 635 -12.94 -11.29 12.61
N LEU A 636 -13.90 -10.44 12.24
CA LEU A 636 -13.76 -8.99 12.25
C LEU A 636 -14.52 -8.38 13.43
N ASP A 637 -14.00 -7.28 13.97
CA ASP A 637 -14.68 -6.46 14.98
C ASP A 637 -15.74 -5.52 14.38
N GLU A 638 -16.35 -4.66 15.21
CA GLU A 638 -17.38 -3.74 14.74
C GLU A 638 -16.86 -2.66 13.77
N GLY A 639 -15.54 -2.40 13.74
CA GLY A 639 -14.88 -1.49 12.81
C GLY A 639 -14.48 -2.15 11.50
N GLY A 640 -14.59 -3.49 11.40
CA GLY A 640 -14.19 -4.25 10.22
C GLY A 640 -12.71 -4.61 10.19
N HIS A 641 -12.02 -4.54 11.34
CA HIS A 641 -10.62 -4.96 11.49
C HIS A 641 -10.54 -6.35 12.13
N ARG A 642 -9.42 -7.04 11.93
CA ARG A 642 -9.21 -8.35 12.56
C ARG A 642 -9.11 -8.21 14.07
N ILE A 643 -9.80 -9.07 14.80
CA ILE A 643 -9.81 -9.05 16.27
C ILE A 643 -8.41 -9.30 16.87
N ASP A 644 -7.54 -10.00 16.14
CA ASP A 644 -6.16 -10.28 16.54
C ASP A 644 -5.10 -9.36 15.90
N GLY A 645 -5.51 -8.36 15.12
CA GLY A 645 -4.64 -7.34 14.55
C GLY A 645 -4.32 -6.19 15.52
N THR A 646 -3.21 -5.50 15.28
CA THR A 646 -2.78 -4.33 16.09
C THR A 646 -3.75 -3.16 15.99
N VAL A 647 -4.56 -3.13 14.93
CA VAL A 647 -5.55 -2.07 14.70
C VAL A 647 -6.78 -2.26 15.57
N SER A 648 -7.05 -3.48 16.07
CA SER A 648 -8.19 -3.73 16.94
C SER A 648 -8.02 -2.98 18.27
N GLY A 649 -8.71 -1.85 18.39
CA GLY A 649 -8.63 -0.95 19.54
C GLY A 649 -7.74 0.28 19.36
N ALA A 650 -7.22 0.54 18.16
CA ALA A 650 -6.63 1.84 17.83
C ALA A 650 -7.73 2.93 17.86
N ASP A 651 -7.41 4.09 18.42
CA ASP A 651 -8.29 5.26 18.33
C ASP A 651 -8.33 5.76 16.87
N PRO A 652 -9.42 6.45 16.45
CA PRO A 652 -9.48 7.07 15.13
C PRO A 652 -8.30 8.03 14.93
N ILE A 653 -7.74 8.04 13.71
CA ILE A 653 -6.64 8.94 13.36
C ILE A 653 -7.09 10.40 13.57
N ASP A 654 -6.26 11.19 14.26
CA ASP A 654 -6.43 12.65 14.37
C ASP A 654 -5.65 13.30 13.22
N PRO A 655 -6.32 13.82 12.18
CA PRO A 655 -5.67 14.42 11.02
C PRO A 655 -5.27 15.87 11.26
N THR A 656 -5.38 16.40 12.49
CA THR A 656 -4.96 17.77 12.74
C THR A 656 -3.44 17.87 12.65
N PRO A 657 -2.88 18.70 11.74
CA PRO A 657 -1.45 18.96 11.74
C PRO A 657 -1.07 19.44 13.14
N PRO A 658 0.06 18.96 13.69
CA PRO A 658 0.54 19.41 14.99
C PRO A 658 0.58 20.95 14.97
N SER A 659 -0.21 21.56 15.85
CA SER A 659 -0.37 23.01 15.80
C SER A 659 0.83 23.65 16.50
N ASN A 660 1.63 24.48 15.81
CA ASN A 660 2.61 25.39 16.43
C ASN A 660 1.93 26.56 17.18
N GLY A 661 1.02 26.21 18.07
CA GLY A 661 0.23 27.14 18.87
C GLY A 661 -0.37 26.50 20.12
N GLY A 662 0.00 25.24 20.40
CA GLY A 662 -0.31 24.51 21.62
C GLY A 662 0.74 24.76 22.71
N SER A 663 0.65 24.03 23.82
CA SER A 663 1.70 23.98 24.83
C SER A 663 2.35 22.61 24.82
N GLU A 664 3.68 22.59 24.83
CA GLU A 664 4.51 21.38 24.86
C GLU A 664 4.76 20.96 26.33
N ASP A 665 3.67 20.78 27.07
CA ASP A 665 3.70 20.56 28.53
C ASP A 665 2.77 19.42 29.00
N THR A 666 2.31 18.58 28.06
CA THR A 666 1.42 17.44 28.34
C THR A 666 2.07 16.12 27.94
N GLU A 667 1.68 15.01 28.55
CA GLU A 667 2.27 13.70 28.24
C GLU A 667 2.17 13.34 26.74
N THR A 668 1.06 13.70 26.09
CA THR A 668 0.88 13.48 24.65
C THR A 668 1.77 14.40 23.81
N ALA A 669 1.77 15.70 24.10
CA ALA A 669 2.61 16.68 23.40
C ALA A 669 4.12 16.45 23.59
N CYS A 670 4.51 15.81 24.70
CA CYS A 670 5.91 15.55 25.04
C CYS A 670 6.39 14.16 24.59
N SER A 671 5.65 13.48 23.72
CA SER A 671 6.01 12.19 23.15
C SER A 671 5.56 12.01 21.70
N ASP A 672 5.12 13.08 21.04
CA ASP A 672 4.54 13.04 19.71
C ASP A 672 5.57 13.29 18.60
N GLY A 673 6.81 13.63 18.95
CA GLY A 673 7.88 13.87 18.00
C GLY A 673 7.80 15.23 17.32
N VAL A 674 6.97 16.17 17.82
CA VAL A 674 6.71 17.46 17.17
C VAL A 674 6.83 18.66 18.12
N ASP A 675 7.51 19.71 17.65
CA ASP A 675 7.55 21.05 18.25
C ASP A 675 6.15 21.71 18.19
N ASN A 676 5.38 21.53 19.26
CA ASN A 676 4.01 21.95 19.48
C ASN A 676 3.88 23.44 19.85
N ASP A 677 4.95 24.07 20.35
CA ASP A 677 4.93 25.45 20.86
C ASP A 677 5.74 26.47 20.02
N GLY A 678 6.57 25.97 19.10
CA GLY A 678 7.33 26.70 18.09
C GLY A 678 8.69 27.24 18.56
N ASP A 679 9.30 26.64 19.58
CA ASP A 679 10.55 27.10 20.23
C ASP A 679 11.85 26.33 19.88
N PRO A 680 11.85 25.70 18.68
CA PRO A 680 12.72 24.64 18.14
C PRO A 680 13.12 23.41 18.95
N TYR A 681 12.52 23.15 20.10
CA TYR A 681 12.76 21.90 20.84
C TYR A 681 11.57 20.95 20.66
N VAL A 682 11.80 19.64 20.86
CA VAL A 682 10.81 18.59 20.60
C VAL A 682 10.79 17.62 21.77
N ASP A 683 9.61 17.28 22.27
CA ASP A 683 9.39 16.30 23.32
C ASP A 683 10.33 16.51 24.53
N CYS A 684 11.06 15.48 24.95
CA CYS A 684 11.96 15.56 26.11
C CYS A 684 13.23 16.40 25.90
N ASP A 685 13.48 16.86 24.67
CA ASP A 685 14.49 17.89 24.42
C ASP A 685 13.94 19.30 24.66
N ASP A 686 12.61 19.45 24.79
CA ASP A 686 11.93 20.68 25.23
C ASP A 686 11.95 20.80 26.76
N PHE A 687 12.23 22.01 27.22
CA PHE A 687 12.21 22.35 28.64
C PHE A 687 10.78 22.36 29.21
N ASP A 688 9.78 22.68 28.43
CA ASP A 688 8.38 22.72 28.88
C ASP A 688 7.84 21.31 29.19
N CYS A 689 8.46 20.28 28.60
CA CYS A 689 8.25 18.88 28.93
C CYS A 689 8.97 18.40 30.21
N SER A 690 9.83 19.22 30.83
CA SER A 690 10.66 18.76 31.96
C SER A 690 9.90 18.33 33.22
N ASP A 691 8.63 18.74 33.34
CA ASP A 691 7.73 18.38 34.43
C ASP A 691 6.74 17.25 34.06
N THR A 692 6.80 16.71 32.83
CA THR A 692 5.98 15.56 32.41
C THR A 692 6.65 14.24 32.80
N THR A 693 5.82 13.23 33.07
CA THR A 693 6.29 11.92 33.51
C THR A 693 7.09 11.23 32.40
N VAL A 694 6.66 11.38 31.15
CA VAL A 694 7.36 10.83 29.96
C VAL A 694 8.79 11.37 29.81
N CYS A 695 9.06 12.59 30.29
CA CYS A 695 10.39 13.22 30.25
C CYS A 695 11.10 13.27 31.62
N GLY A 696 10.60 12.49 32.59
CA GLY A 696 11.25 12.30 33.90
C GLY A 696 10.94 13.36 34.96
N GLY A 697 9.90 14.16 34.74
CA GLY A 697 9.37 15.15 35.68
C GLY A 697 8.36 14.54 36.64
N GLY A 698 8.77 14.29 37.89
CA GLY A 698 7.82 13.88 38.93
C GLY A 698 8.47 13.36 40.20
N ASP A 699 8.70 14.26 41.17
CA ASP A 699 9.27 13.89 42.48
C ASP A 699 8.44 14.52 43.61
N ASN A 700 7.33 13.87 44.00
CA ASN A 700 6.74 13.97 45.33
C ASN A 700 5.52 13.04 45.53
N GLN A 701 5.71 11.93 46.25
CA GLN A 701 4.77 11.52 47.31
C GLN A 701 5.39 10.51 48.29
N THR A 702 5.05 10.67 49.57
CA THR A 702 5.50 9.89 50.74
C THR A 702 5.02 8.43 50.73
N PRO A 703 5.79 7.47 51.31
CA PRO A 703 5.67 6.05 50.97
C PRO A 703 4.68 5.27 51.86
N VAL A 704 3.87 4.43 51.20
CA VAL A 704 3.15 3.28 51.78
C VAL A 704 4.17 2.14 52.01
N PRO A 705 4.08 1.30 53.06
CA PRO A 705 5.02 0.20 53.24
C PRO A 705 4.81 -0.87 52.17
N GLU A 706 5.89 -1.23 51.49
CA GLU A 706 5.95 -2.18 50.38
C GLU A 706 5.60 -3.62 50.83
N PRO A 707 4.77 -4.37 50.10
CA PRO A 707 4.57 -5.78 50.37
C PRO A 707 5.81 -6.59 49.94
N GLU A 708 6.44 -7.32 50.87
CA GLU A 708 7.55 -8.23 50.53
C GLU A 708 7.08 -9.38 49.62
N LEU A 709 7.49 -9.35 48.35
CA LEU A 709 7.30 -10.42 47.39
C LEU A 709 8.48 -11.41 47.42
N PRO A 710 8.25 -12.72 47.24
CA PRO A 710 9.34 -13.69 47.14
C PRO A 710 10.09 -13.50 45.81
N VAL A 711 11.43 -13.40 45.88
CA VAL A 711 12.35 -13.24 44.74
C VAL A 711 12.24 -14.39 43.73
N LEU A 712 11.72 -15.56 44.14
CA LEU A 712 11.55 -16.74 43.28
C LEU A 712 10.25 -17.47 43.63
N TRP A 713 9.46 -17.82 42.62
CA TRP A 713 8.26 -18.64 42.79
C TRP A 713 8.59 -20.15 42.81
N PRO A 714 7.86 -20.98 43.58
CA PRO A 714 8.04 -22.44 43.55
C PRO A 714 7.54 -23.03 42.23
N THR A 715 8.36 -23.80 41.52
CA THR A 715 7.99 -24.44 40.25
C THR A 715 7.71 -25.95 40.40
N TYR A 716 6.83 -26.48 39.54
CA TYR A 716 6.57 -27.93 39.39
C TYR A 716 7.23 -28.45 38.11
N GLY A 717 7.96 -29.56 38.20
CA GLY A 717 8.76 -30.14 37.10
C GLY A 717 7.95 -30.71 35.90
N PRO A 718 8.65 -31.12 34.80
CA PRO A 718 8.11 -31.09 33.44
C PRO A 718 7.06 -32.17 33.10
N ARG A 719 6.08 -31.80 32.26
CA ARG A 719 5.43 -32.72 31.32
C ARG A 719 6.15 -32.58 29.98
N GLY A 720 6.87 -33.62 29.58
CA GLY A 720 7.79 -33.60 28.44
C GLY A 720 7.19 -33.08 27.14
N GLY A 721 7.98 -32.27 26.43
CA GLY A 721 7.61 -31.55 25.22
C GLY A 721 7.45 -32.44 23.98
N THR A 722 6.49 -32.00 23.15
CA THR A 722 6.39 -32.11 21.68
C THR A 722 5.01 -31.63 21.18
N ILE A 723 4.08 -31.23 22.05
CA ILE A 723 2.75 -30.71 21.70
C ILE A 723 2.42 -29.50 22.60
N PRO A 724 1.86 -28.40 22.08
CA PRO A 724 1.36 -27.31 22.92
C PRO A 724 0.25 -27.81 23.86
N HIS A 725 0.25 -27.30 25.10
CA HIS A 725 -0.78 -27.56 26.09
C HIS A 725 -1.31 -26.23 26.61
N LEU A 726 -2.64 -26.13 26.79
CA LEU A 726 -3.26 -24.97 27.40
C LEU A 726 -2.90 -24.91 28.89
N THR A 727 -2.37 -23.77 29.34
CA THR A 727 -2.03 -23.46 30.73
C THR A 727 -2.84 -22.25 31.19
N THR A 728 -3.28 -22.23 32.45
CA THR A 728 -3.99 -21.08 33.05
C THR A 728 -3.09 -20.27 33.97
N ILE A 729 -3.43 -19.00 34.22
CA ILE A 729 -2.69 -18.09 35.13
C ILE A 729 -2.51 -18.67 36.56
N GLU A 730 -3.43 -19.54 36.98
CA GLU A 730 -3.41 -20.22 38.28
C GLU A 730 -2.35 -21.33 38.37
N GLU A 731 -1.75 -21.73 37.24
CA GLU A 731 -0.74 -22.79 37.14
C GLU A 731 0.72 -22.29 37.16
N GLY A 732 0.94 -20.97 37.07
CA GLY A 732 2.25 -20.30 37.29
C GLY A 732 3.24 -20.30 36.11
N ILE A 733 4.26 -19.43 36.18
CA ILE A 733 5.35 -19.31 35.21
C ILE A 733 6.40 -20.41 35.45
N HIS A 734 6.86 -21.06 34.37
CA HIS A 734 7.82 -22.16 34.42
C HIS A 734 9.27 -21.64 34.50
N LEU A 735 9.97 -21.94 35.60
CA LEU A 735 11.38 -21.60 35.83
C LEU A 735 12.16 -22.85 36.26
N GLU A 736 13.29 -23.12 35.61
CA GLU A 736 14.18 -24.23 35.96
C GLU A 736 15.34 -23.72 36.84
N GLU A 737 15.52 -24.33 38.02
CA GLU A 737 16.74 -24.16 38.81
C GLU A 737 17.74 -25.27 38.42
N CYS A 738 18.83 -24.89 37.76
CA CYS A 738 19.95 -25.82 37.54
C CYS A 738 20.73 -26.01 38.85
N GLN A 739 20.60 -27.18 39.49
CA GLN A 739 21.51 -27.54 40.59
C GLN A 739 22.88 -27.88 40.02
N SER A 740 23.79 -26.89 40.06
CA SER A 740 25.18 -27.09 39.63
C SER A 740 25.96 -27.87 40.70
N THR A 741 26.48 -29.04 40.33
CA THR A 741 27.41 -29.79 41.17
C THR A 741 28.86 -29.33 40.91
N GLU A 742 29.79 -29.59 41.85
CA GLU A 742 31.23 -29.29 41.67
C GLU A 742 31.80 -29.90 40.37
N GLU A 743 31.22 -31.01 39.89
CA GLU A 743 31.62 -31.71 38.68
C GLU A 743 31.19 -30.95 37.40
N THR A 744 29.99 -30.35 37.40
CA THR A 744 29.43 -29.55 36.29
C THR A 744 30.20 -28.24 36.08
N LEU A 745 30.64 -27.58 37.16
CA LEU A 745 31.34 -26.28 37.11
C LEU A 745 32.79 -26.39 36.61
N ALA A 746 33.43 -27.56 36.80
CA ALA A 746 34.80 -27.80 36.39
C ALA A 746 34.99 -27.87 34.86
N GLU A 747 33.97 -28.36 34.13
CA GLU A 747 34.01 -28.44 32.65
C GLU A 747 33.89 -27.05 31.99
N ALA A 748 33.19 -26.11 32.62
CA ALA A 748 33.05 -24.72 32.16
C ALA A 748 34.19 -23.79 32.63
N THR A 749 35.23 -24.32 33.28
CA THR A 749 36.37 -23.56 33.83
C THR A 749 35.99 -22.57 34.94
N VAL A 750 34.88 -22.80 35.66
CA VAL A 750 34.44 -21.96 36.79
C VAL A 750 34.85 -22.62 38.10
N THR A 751 35.82 -22.03 38.80
CA THR A 751 36.46 -22.70 39.96
C THR A 751 35.70 -22.62 41.29
N ALA A 752 34.69 -21.75 41.43
CA ALA A 752 33.74 -21.69 42.57
C ALA A 752 32.65 -20.60 42.37
N THR A 753 31.44 -20.84 42.89
CA THR A 753 30.36 -19.82 43.00
C THR A 753 30.56 -18.93 44.24
N PRO A 754 30.52 -17.59 44.13
CA PRO A 754 30.58 -16.69 45.29
C PRO A 754 29.37 -16.89 46.22
N ALA A 755 29.58 -16.88 47.55
CA ALA A 755 28.53 -17.21 48.53
C ALA A 755 27.30 -16.28 48.54
N SER A 756 27.38 -15.12 47.90
CA SER A 756 26.28 -14.13 47.77
C SER A 756 25.66 -14.10 46.37
N LYS A 757 26.01 -15.06 45.50
CA LYS A 757 25.62 -15.06 44.08
C LYS A 757 24.97 -16.39 43.69
N VAL A 758 23.94 -16.35 42.83
CA VAL A 758 23.31 -17.53 42.22
C VAL A 758 23.74 -17.65 40.76
N LEU A 759 23.97 -18.87 40.26
CA LEU A 759 24.39 -19.15 38.88
C LEU A 759 23.19 -19.67 38.06
N LEU A 760 22.85 -18.98 36.96
CA LEU A 760 21.73 -19.36 36.08
C LEU A 760 22.23 -19.79 34.68
N CYS A 761 21.58 -20.81 34.10
CA CYS A 761 21.76 -21.26 32.72
C CYS A 761 20.39 -21.50 32.07
N GLY A 762 20.17 -21.00 30.85
CA GLY A 762 18.99 -21.36 30.04
C GLY A 762 17.62 -20.94 30.60
N ALA A 763 17.55 -19.91 31.44
CA ALA A 763 16.30 -19.42 32.03
C ALA A 763 16.07 -17.93 31.71
N ILE A 764 14.80 -17.52 31.79
CA ILE A 764 14.39 -16.12 31.89
C ILE A 764 14.24 -15.83 33.39
N LEU A 765 15.11 -14.99 33.95
CA LEU A 765 14.87 -14.44 35.29
C LEU A 765 13.97 -13.23 35.12
N ILE A 766 12.79 -13.24 35.73
CA ILE A 766 11.87 -12.10 35.77
C ILE A 766 11.86 -11.58 37.21
N VAL A 767 12.45 -10.41 37.42
CA VAL A 767 12.35 -9.69 38.69
C VAL A 767 11.15 -8.78 38.59
N MET A 768 10.17 -8.95 39.48
CA MET A 768 8.97 -8.11 39.49
C MET A 768 9.16 -6.94 40.45
N GLN A 769 8.77 -5.73 40.05
CA GLN A 769 8.65 -4.57 40.93
C GLN A 769 7.21 -4.09 41.00
N PRO A 770 6.79 -3.44 42.10
CA PRO A 770 5.46 -2.84 42.19
C PRO A 770 5.31 -1.68 41.19
N THR A 771 4.13 -1.54 40.58
CA THR A 771 3.75 -0.34 39.82
C THR A 771 3.00 0.66 40.70
N ASP A 772 2.90 1.92 40.26
CA ASP A 772 2.18 3.00 40.97
C ASP A 772 0.66 2.75 41.13
N GLU A 773 0.08 1.80 40.38
CA GLU A 773 -1.33 1.40 40.46
C GLU A 773 -1.62 0.33 41.55
N CYS A 774 -1.27 0.58 42.81
CA CYS A 774 -1.85 -0.21 43.91
C CYS A 774 -3.28 0.32 44.20
N ILE A 775 -4.29 -0.35 43.66
CA ILE A 775 -5.70 0.00 43.91
C ILE A 775 -6.03 -0.20 45.41
N GLU A 776 -6.35 0.89 46.12
CA GLU A 776 -6.93 0.85 47.47
C GLU A 776 -8.34 0.24 47.46
N ALA A 777 -8.43 -1.09 47.41
CA ALA A 777 -9.70 -1.80 47.56
C ALA A 777 -9.53 -3.13 48.28
N GLY A 778 -9.31 -3.10 49.61
CA GLY A 778 -9.69 -4.17 50.55
C GLY A 778 -9.15 -5.60 50.37
N SER A 779 -8.37 -5.87 49.32
CA SER A 779 -7.64 -7.11 49.07
C SER A 779 -6.32 -6.74 48.40
N SER A 780 -5.22 -7.16 49.00
CA SER A 780 -3.86 -6.81 48.62
C SER A 780 -3.45 -7.46 47.29
N PHE A 781 -3.73 -6.78 46.19
CA PHE A 781 -3.15 -7.03 44.87
C PHE A 781 -2.55 -5.71 44.37
N CYS A 782 -1.23 -5.66 44.22
CA CYS A 782 -0.58 -4.61 43.44
C CYS A 782 -0.36 -5.15 42.03
N ASN A 783 -0.55 -4.30 41.03
CA ASN A 783 -0.04 -4.57 39.68
C ASN A 783 1.50 -4.65 39.78
N LEU A 784 2.07 -5.65 39.12
CA LEU A 784 3.51 -5.90 39.12
C LEU A 784 4.00 -5.77 37.69
N GLU A 785 5.06 -5.00 37.49
CA GLU A 785 5.78 -4.93 36.22
C GLU A 785 7.10 -5.69 36.32
N VAL A 786 7.66 -6.04 35.15
CA VAL A 786 8.95 -6.69 35.07
C VAL A 786 10.04 -5.63 35.21
N ALA A 787 10.69 -5.59 36.38
CA ALA A 787 11.80 -4.69 36.69
C ALA A 787 13.07 -5.01 35.91
N ASP A 788 13.34 -6.30 35.73
CA ASP A 788 14.50 -6.80 34.99
C ASP A 788 14.16 -8.18 34.42
N ALA A 789 14.55 -8.39 33.17
CA ALA A 789 14.42 -9.67 32.47
C ALA A 789 15.77 -10.02 31.86
N VAL A 790 16.37 -11.12 32.34
CA VAL A 790 17.61 -11.63 31.73
C VAL A 790 17.30 -12.92 31.01
N SER A 791 17.45 -12.91 29.68
CA SER A 791 17.48 -14.13 28.87
C SER A 791 18.92 -14.65 28.76
N VAL A 792 19.10 -15.95 29.00
CA VAL A 792 20.35 -16.64 28.67
C VAL A 792 20.03 -17.57 27.50
N PRO A 793 20.65 -17.39 26.30
CA PRO A 793 20.31 -18.14 25.10
C PRO A 793 20.28 -19.66 25.34
N ALA A 794 19.16 -20.31 24.98
CA ALA A 794 18.87 -21.71 25.30
C ALA A 794 19.70 -22.73 24.50
N HIS A 795 20.34 -22.31 23.41
CA HIS A 795 21.28 -23.17 22.70
C HIS A 795 22.60 -23.23 23.48
N LEU A 796 22.75 -24.21 24.39
CA LEU A 796 24.03 -24.86 24.79
C LEU A 796 23.90 -25.76 26.07
N CYS A 797 22.72 -26.29 26.36
CA CYS A 797 22.54 -27.38 27.33
C CYS A 797 22.41 -28.71 26.57
N SER A 798 23.19 -29.74 26.93
CA SER A 798 22.98 -31.09 26.40
C SER A 798 22.11 -31.88 27.37
N ASP A 799 20.89 -32.21 26.94
CA ASP A 799 20.01 -33.11 27.66
C ASP A 799 20.54 -34.55 27.52
N SER A 800 20.79 -35.24 28.62
CA SER A 800 21.34 -36.60 28.61
C SER A 800 20.55 -37.60 29.43
N GLY A 801 19.36 -37.24 29.92
CA GLY A 801 18.66 -38.09 30.87
C GLY A 801 17.17 -37.82 31.06
N THR A 802 16.60 -38.42 32.09
CA THR A 802 15.13 -38.50 32.33
C THR A 802 14.71 -37.69 33.58
N TYR A 803 15.64 -37.05 34.28
CA TYR A 803 15.39 -36.25 35.49
C TYR A 803 15.96 -34.82 35.38
N PRO A 804 15.36 -33.82 36.06
CA PRO A 804 15.80 -32.40 36.02
C PRO A 804 17.28 -32.21 36.42
N ASP A 805 17.80 -33.13 37.22
CA ASP A 805 19.16 -33.11 37.78
C ASP A 805 20.26 -33.44 36.73
N GLU A 806 19.88 -33.76 35.49
CA GLU A 806 20.79 -34.29 34.44
C GLU A 806 21.10 -33.26 33.32
N VAL A 807 20.83 -31.97 33.58
CA VAL A 807 21.14 -30.85 32.67
C VAL A 807 22.54 -30.29 32.95
N THR A 808 23.38 -30.20 31.92
CA THR A 808 24.79 -29.74 32.03
C THR A 808 25.01 -28.47 31.19
N CYS A 809 25.36 -27.34 31.82
CA CYS A 809 25.65 -26.08 31.10
C CYS A 809 27.03 -26.11 30.45
N ARG A 810 27.15 -25.74 29.15
CA ARG A 810 28.46 -25.75 28.47
C ARG A 810 29.07 -24.41 28.09
N ALA A 811 28.31 -23.33 27.85
CA ALA A 811 28.91 -22.14 27.24
C ALA A 811 28.32 -20.75 27.57
N ALA A 812 27.15 -20.63 28.23
CA ALA A 812 26.63 -19.33 28.67
C ALA A 812 26.05 -19.43 30.10
N TYR A 813 26.55 -18.58 31.01
CA TYR A 813 26.09 -18.48 32.40
C TYR A 813 26.24 -17.04 32.92
N LYS A 814 25.39 -16.63 33.88
CA LYS A 814 25.47 -15.31 34.55
C LYS A 814 25.35 -15.47 36.07
N PHE A 815 26.06 -14.63 36.84
CA PHE A 815 25.95 -14.54 38.31
C PHE A 815 25.09 -13.35 38.71
N ILE A 816 24.11 -13.56 39.58
CA ILE A 816 23.21 -12.50 40.12
C ILE A 816 23.33 -12.39 41.64
N ASP A 817 23.13 -11.18 42.20
CA ASP A 817 23.15 -10.92 43.67
C ASP A 817 21.93 -11.48 44.37
N ALA A 818 22.13 -12.01 45.57
CA ALA A 818 21.06 -12.33 46.51
C ALA A 818 21.21 -11.44 47.76
N GLU A 819 20.37 -10.41 47.91
CA GLU A 819 20.29 -9.60 49.14
C GLU A 819 18.92 -9.86 49.81
N GLY A 820 18.66 -9.83 51.13
CA GLY A 820 19.43 -9.60 52.36
C GLY A 820 18.38 -9.27 53.47
N GLU A 821 18.27 -10.07 54.54
CA GLU A 821 17.16 -9.99 55.54
C GLU A 821 17.07 -8.66 56.33
N PRO A 822 15.86 -8.09 56.60
CA PRO A 822 15.70 -6.89 57.41
C PRO A 822 15.47 -7.16 58.93
N GLU A 823 15.94 -6.24 59.77
CA GLU A 823 15.84 -6.23 61.25
C GLU A 823 14.44 -5.82 61.78
N PRO A 824 14.04 -6.18 63.03
CA PRO A 824 12.66 -6.04 63.48
C PRO A 824 12.30 -4.67 64.08
N GLU A 825 11.12 -4.15 63.72
CA GLU A 825 10.53 -2.88 64.20
C GLU A 825 9.78 -2.99 65.55
N PRO A 826 9.58 -1.86 66.29
CA PRO A 826 9.04 -1.85 67.66
C PRO A 826 7.49 -1.78 67.73
N GLU A 827 6.92 -2.25 68.86
CA GLU A 827 5.46 -2.40 69.09
C GLU A 827 4.65 -1.08 69.15
N PRO A 828 3.41 -1.04 68.63
CA PRO A 828 2.54 0.13 68.70
C PRO A 828 1.60 0.15 69.92
N GLU A 829 1.26 1.37 70.39
CA GLU A 829 0.22 1.64 71.39
C GLU A 829 -1.21 1.66 70.78
N PRO A 830 -2.28 1.48 71.58
CA PRO A 830 -3.60 1.13 71.05
C PRO A 830 -4.50 2.35 70.78
N GLU A 831 -5.27 2.29 69.70
CA GLU A 831 -6.32 3.28 69.37
C GLU A 831 -7.75 2.78 69.69
N GLU A 832 -8.65 3.72 69.98
CA GLU A 832 -10.03 3.53 70.40
C GLU A 832 -10.99 3.23 69.22
N GLU A 833 -11.82 2.17 69.34
CA GLU A 833 -12.84 1.78 68.34
C GLU A 833 -14.09 2.70 68.32
N SER A 834 -14.53 3.08 67.12
CA SER A 834 -15.80 3.76 66.85
C SER A 834 -16.97 2.79 66.72
N TRP A 835 -18.10 3.09 67.37
CA TRP A 835 -19.29 2.23 67.46
C TRP A 835 -20.06 2.00 66.13
N MET A 836 -19.62 2.60 65.03
CA MET A 836 -20.23 2.42 63.69
C MET A 836 -19.76 1.14 62.99
N ASP A 837 -18.67 0.51 63.47
CA ASP A 837 -18.13 -0.73 62.87
C ASP A 837 -18.69 -2.00 63.52
N GLY A 838 -19.62 -1.84 64.47
CA GLY A 838 -20.22 -2.94 65.20
C GLY A 838 -21.44 -3.57 64.50
N PRO A 839 -21.67 -4.89 64.67
CA PRO A 839 -22.78 -5.62 64.03
C PRO A 839 -24.18 -5.09 64.38
N PHE A 840 -24.30 -4.27 65.43
CA PHE A 840 -25.55 -3.61 65.82
C PHE A 840 -26.02 -2.52 64.83
N TYR A 841 -25.10 -1.88 64.09
CA TYR A 841 -25.45 -0.90 63.05
C TYR A 841 -26.21 -1.57 61.88
N TRP A 842 -25.69 -2.70 61.41
CA TRP A 842 -26.32 -3.48 60.35
C TRP A 842 -27.68 -4.08 60.77
N VAL A 843 -27.81 -4.52 62.03
CA VAL A 843 -29.10 -4.98 62.57
C VAL A 843 -30.15 -3.85 62.55
N ALA A 844 -29.77 -2.60 62.85
CA ALA A 844 -30.69 -1.47 62.80
C ALA A 844 -31.14 -1.13 61.36
N ILE A 845 -30.24 -1.25 60.38
CA ILE A 845 -30.57 -1.06 58.95
C ILE A 845 -31.56 -2.13 58.46
N PHE A 846 -31.30 -3.42 58.74
CA PHE A 846 -32.15 -4.51 58.26
C PHE A 846 -33.56 -4.49 58.88
N VAL A 847 -33.69 -4.13 60.16
CA VAL A 847 -35.01 -3.98 60.81
C VAL A 847 -35.82 -2.87 60.15
N THR A 848 -35.17 -1.76 59.78
CA THR A 848 -35.84 -0.62 59.14
C THR A 848 -36.35 -0.98 57.74
N LEU A 849 -35.56 -1.70 56.96
CA LEU A 849 -35.94 -2.21 55.63
C LEU A 849 -37.13 -3.20 55.68
N ALA A 850 -37.14 -4.11 56.65
CA ALA A 850 -38.24 -5.07 56.81
C ALA A 850 -39.59 -4.40 57.14
N VAL A 851 -39.58 -3.32 57.93
CA VAL A 851 -40.79 -2.55 58.26
C VAL A 851 -41.33 -1.81 57.03
N ILE A 852 -40.47 -1.28 56.17
CA ILE A 852 -40.88 -0.59 54.93
C ILE A 852 -41.55 -1.56 53.96
N VAL A 853 -40.94 -2.73 53.71
CA VAL A 853 -41.50 -3.74 52.79
C VAL A 853 -42.83 -4.30 53.30
N GLY A 854 -42.93 -4.57 54.62
CA GLY A 854 -44.19 -5.01 55.23
C GLY A 854 -45.32 -3.98 55.12
N SER A 855 -44.99 -2.69 55.20
CA SER A 855 -45.96 -1.60 55.09
C SER A 855 -46.54 -1.48 53.67
N ILE A 856 -45.73 -1.70 52.63
CA ILE A 856 -46.16 -1.70 51.23
C ILE A 856 -47.10 -2.87 50.93
N GLY A 857 -46.83 -4.06 51.50
CA GLY A 857 -47.70 -5.24 51.36
C GLY A 857 -49.10 -5.05 51.94
N ILE A 858 -49.22 -4.41 53.10
CA ILE A 858 -50.51 -4.13 53.76
C ILE A 858 -51.32 -3.08 52.97
N VAL A 859 -50.67 -2.06 52.42
CA VAL A 859 -51.34 -1.06 51.56
C VAL A 859 -51.89 -1.70 50.28
N ASN A 860 -51.13 -2.60 49.65
CA ASN A 860 -51.56 -3.28 48.43
C ASN A 860 -52.72 -4.28 48.68
N SER A 861 -52.73 -4.94 49.85
CA SER A 861 -53.84 -5.80 50.28
C SER A 861 -55.13 -5.01 50.55
N ASN A 862 -55.04 -3.85 51.22
CA ASN A 862 -56.21 -3.01 51.53
C ASN A 862 -56.82 -2.36 50.27
N LEU A 863 -56.00 -2.04 49.26
CA LEU A 863 -56.48 -1.50 47.98
C LEU A 863 -57.24 -2.54 47.15
N ARG A 864 -56.87 -3.84 47.22
CA ARG A 864 -57.61 -4.93 46.56
C ARG A 864 -58.97 -5.23 47.22
N GLU A 865 -59.11 -5.00 48.53
CA GLU A 865 -60.39 -5.22 49.24
C GLU A 865 -61.42 -4.10 49.01
N LEU A 866 -60.97 -2.91 48.59
CA LEU A 866 -61.81 -1.75 48.24
C LEU A 866 -62.35 -1.76 46.80
N SER A 867 -61.76 -2.56 45.89
CA SER A 867 -62.19 -2.68 44.49
C SER A 867 -63.28 -3.74 44.23
N GLY A 868 -63.70 -4.49 45.26
CA GLY A 868 -64.59 -5.66 45.14
C GLY A 868 -66.01 -5.49 45.68
N ARG A 869 -66.49 -4.27 45.98
CA ARG A 869 -67.85 -4.02 46.48
C ARG A 869 -68.69 -3.19 45.50
N GLU A 870 -69.55 -3.87 44.75
CA GLU A 870 -70.68 -3.25 44.04
C GLU A 870 -71.68 -2.60 45.02
N PRO A 871 -72.18 -1.38 44.78
CA PRO A 871 -73.39 -0.89 45.39
C PRO A 871 -74.62 -1.25 44.54
N SER A 872 -75.60 -1.80 45.23
CA SER A 872 -76.94 -2.20 44.80
C SER A 872 -77.74 -1.09 44.09
N VAL A 873 -78.42 -1.45 43.00
CA VAL A 873 -79.53 -0.70 42.39
C VAL A 873 -80.84 -0.97 43.14
N LEU A 874 -81.54 0.09 43.57
CA LEU A 874 -82.98 0.12 43.88
C LEU A 874 -83.58 1.46 43.39
N VAL A 875 -84.04 1.44 42.14
CA VAL A 875 -85.38 1.82 41.58
C VAL A 875 -86.26 2.92 42.22
N GLU A 876 -86.98 3.64 41.31
CA GLU A 876 -88.28 4.37 41.42
C GLU A 876 -88.26 5.86 41.85
N GLU A 877 -89.00 6.85 41.29
CA GLU A 877 -90.10 7.01 40.31
C GLU A 877 -89.99 8.41 39.64
N GLU A 878 -90.24 8.54 38.32
CA GLU A 878 -91.40 9.22 37.69
C GLU A 878 -91.30 9.16 36.15
#